data_AF-A0A0M4FGN3-F1
#
_entry.id   AF-A0A0M4FGN3-F1
#
_cell.length_a   1.000
_cell.length_b   1.000
_cell.length_c   1.000
_cell.angle_alpha   90.00
_cell.angle_beta   90.00
_cell.angle_gamma   90.00
#
_symmetry.space_group_name_H-M   'P 1'
#
loop_
_entity.id
_entity.type
_entity.pdbx_description
1 polymer ?
#
loop_
_entity_poly.entity_id
_entity_poly.type
_entity_poly.pdbx_seq_one_letter_code
_entity_poly.pdbx_strand_id
1 'polypeptide(L)'
;MIHVLHHQTDDLVGWVDLVLEDNHSRSLNEETFDFIAPSDADGIDKVQGRSRILIPAEEGDYREFIVDKIYESRVSKQTEIYSIASYTDLQKSKVIAPAERDGQTLESAADFVLEGLEWQVGIVEYSGIRKWMIEKHLSAYEALRVIASLFDVELVFRVTTDGDKVTGRYVDFLKKQGMNRGKEITFGKDLIEIKRTIDPSRVVTALYCIGPEKEDGTRLTVTVTNNEAFQNWNRKGQHLIEIYEPESNDQDMTLERLTQLGETELNKRIAAAVNYEVEGASLEHILGYEHELTRIGDTVKIKDESFEPEMYLDSRVIQIDRSIFDKSKKTYALGEVIEYEKEDVMRLWKDLQSLYATRVVKSPNPPAGKPTIIWIKTGGPIDVPHSWDGSGWIPFSPLEAKDINAETPGGAQDKANNARDEANQYTNSQLENYVQTVIYNQDMSAIQNQIDGSITTWFYDYDPSMSNEPANLWSTDEEKNNHLGDLFYNTSSGYTYRFALNNSVYQWIRITDTDVTKALSDASKAQDTADSKRRVFVNQPSPPYEPGDIWTQGTNGDILSCQTAKQEGESYAAADWVKAAKYTDDQRAIDAENNAIDYTNGQVEQVEEAISQRELSIFRQDQEPSGGGFVVGQLWIRTTDFTFFRWTGSAWEQFTPSVNSVNGIDNRLSIAESNITELDNEVSLRVKQSDYDVDMDDLTSRMSSAESSITIHADQIQQRVEKNNVISSINQTAEQVQIQAEKIALNGYVEAKHIKSLNGLNVNNNFIVDVNGNVTFKGNLEGATGTFNGKITSSDLILEPEEYHPLSGSSILFPSGWATQGGESYYINGNIALTSSEGVLSIEGRNGDGTELGYVHIQSPLWVNGYLDVNGSIESNGSPVHTANTARPAQYTIYGLNPAINRMRRKINHNLGYTPRVIPVIRWQTGSVSVNDINLVYTENVSDTSFDIVVAGKRNFSSSEYVFVDVIMMKP
;
A
#
# COMPACT_ATOMS: atom_id res chain seq x y z
N MET A 1 -16.55 48.65 -44.30
CA MET A 1 -15.94 49.46 -45.37
C MET A 1 -14.55 48.91 -45.66
N ILE A 2 -14.15 48.93 -46.93
CA ILE A 2 -12.83 48.53 -47.41
C ILE A 2 -12.06 49.81 -47.75
N HIS A 3 -10.89 50.03 -47.17
CA HIS A 3 -10.06 51.20 -47.49
C HIS A 3 -9.10 50.85 -48.63
N VAL A 4 -8.92 51.75 -49.59
CA VAL A 4 -8.03 51.57 -50.73
C VAL A 4 -6.85 52.53 -50.57
N LEU A 5 -5.64 51.98 -50.57
CA LEU A 5 -4.39 52.71 -50.44
C LEU A 5 -3.66 52.79 -51.79
N HIS A 6 -2.93 53.88 -51.98
CA HIS A 6 -2.02 54.04 -53.11
C HIS A 6 -0.84 53.08 -52.99
N HIS A 7 -0.55 52.31 -54.05
CA HIS A 7 0.44 51.23 -54.05
C HIS A 7 1.92 51.66 -53.85
N GLN A 8 2.22 52.98 -53.82
CA GLN A 8 3.57 53.52 -53.61
C GLN A 8 3.72 54.39 -52.36
N THR A 9 2.64 55.05 -51.91
CA THR A 9 2.72 56.07 -50.87
C THR A 9 1.99 55.68 -49.59
N ASP A 10 1.25 54.57 -49.61
CA ASP A 10 0.38 54.11 -48.53
C ASP A 10 -0.69 55.15 -48.11
N ASP A 11 -0.89 56.20 -48.90
CA ASP A 11 -1.94 57.19 -48.67
C ASP A 11 -3.31 56.62 -49.05
N LEU A 12 -4.33 56.93 -48.25
CA LEU A 12 -5.72 56.59 -48.54
C LEU A 12 -6.21 57.32 -49.80
N VAL A 13 -6.59 56.55 -50.84
CA VAL A 13 -7.09 57.10 -52.12
C VAL A 13 -8.61 56.98 -52.29
N GLY A 14 -9.26 56.19 -51.44
CA GLY A 14 -10.71 56.00 -51.43
C GLY A 14 -11.13 54.84 -50.54
N TRP A 15 -12.42 54.53 -50.55
CA TRP A 15 -12.99 53.37 -49.87
C TRP A 15 -14.14 52.79 -50.68
N VAL A 16 -14.40 51.50 -50.49
CA VAL A 16 -15.56 50.79 -51.04
C VAL A 16 -16.46 50.40 -49.87
N ASP A 17 -17.71 50.85 -49.91
CA ASP A 17 -18.73 50.60 -48.89
C ASP A 17 -19.92 49.77 -49.40
N LEU A 18 -20.08 49.66 -50.72
CA LEU A 18 -21.09 48.82 -51.35
C LEU A 18 -20.46 47.59 -52.00
N VAL A 19 -20.76 46.43 -51.42
CA VAL A 19 -20.30 45.11 -51.88
C VAL A 19 -21.50 44.17 -51.96
N LEU A 20 -21.53 43.34 -53.00
CA LEU A 20 -22.57 42.32 -53.21
C LEU A 20 -22.26 41.05 -52.43
N GLU A 21 -21.01 40.60 -52.52
CA GLU A 21 -20.48 39.42 -51.85
C GLU A 21 -19.03 39.67 -51.46
N ASP A 22 -18.63 39.20 -50.29
CA ASP A 22 -17.24 39.23 -49.82
C ASP A 22 -16.91 37.96 -49.03
N ASN A 23 -15.66 37.54 -49.11
CA ASN A 23 -15.12 36.49 -48.27
C ASN A 23 -13.69 36.85 -47.83
N HIS A 24 -13.50 36.94 -46.52
CA HIS A 24 -12.20 36.96 -45.88
C HIS A 24 -11.87 35.57 -45.37
N SER A 25 -10.97 34.88 -46.07
CA SER A 25 -10.50 33.55 -45.71
C SER A 25 -9.12 33.66 -45.05
N ARG A 26 -9.00 33.12 -43.83
CA ARG A 26 -7.76 33.13 -43.06
C ARG A 26 -7.48 31.76 -42.49
N SER A 27 -6.39 31.15 -42.93
CA SER A 27 -5.79 29.97 -42.30
C SER A 27 -4.58 30.37 -41.45
N LEU A 28 -3.95 29.39 -40.78
CA LEU A 28 -2.68 29.60 -40.08
C LEU A 28 -1.51 29.99 -41.01
N ASN A 29 -1.62 29.75 -42.32
CA ASN A 29 -0.51 29.94 -43.27
C ASN A 29 -0.81 30.94 -44.40
N GLU A 30 -2.08 31.03 -44.79
CA GLU A 30 -2.54 31.79 -45.96
C GLU A 30 -3.75 32.65 -45.60
N GLU A 31 -3.85 33.80 -46.24
CA GLU A 31 -4.95 34.72 -46.01
C GLU A 31 -5.29 35.47 -47.31
N THR A 32 -6.58 35.55 -47.62
CA THR A 32 -7.12 36.22 -48.81
C THR A 32 -8.36 37.03 -48.45
N PHE A 33 -8.65 38.03 -49.26
CA PHE A 33 -9.90 38.78 -49.17
C PHE A 33 -10.44 39.06 -50.57
N ASP A 34 -11.52 38.39 -50.91
CA ASP A 34 -12.12 38.49 -52.24
C ASP A 34 -13.49 39.13 -52.12
N PHE A 35 -13.84 40.00 -53.06
CA PHE A 35 -15.14 40.65 -53.05
C PHE A 35 -15.65 41.02 -54.43
N ILE A 36 -16.97 41.10 -54.54
CA ILE A 36 -17.70 41.46 -55.75
C ILE A 36 -18.48 42.73 -55.48
N ALA A 37 -18.23 43.79 -56.26
CA ALA A 37 -18.94 45.05 -56.16
C ALA A 37 -19.61 45.41 -57.50
N PRO A 38 -20.68 46.23 -57.49
CA PRO A 38 -21.20 46.83 -58.71
C PRO A 38 -20.09 47.64 -59.40
N SER A 39 -19.99 47.56 -60.73
CA SER A 39 -18.94 48.29 -61.47
C SER A 39 -19.09 49.82 -61.43
N ASP A 40 -20.22 50.32 -60.96
CA ASP A 40 -20.53 51.74 -60.73
C ASP A 40 -20.55 52.13 -59.25
N ALA A 41 -20.12 51.24 -58.34
CA ALA A 41 -20.00 51.56 -56.92
C ALA A 41 -18.94 52.65 -56.66
N ASP A 42 -19.21 53.55 -55.72
CA ASP A 42 -18.27 54.59 -55.34
C ASP A 42 -16.96 53.97 -54.82
N GLY A 43 -15.83 54.52 -55.29
CA GLY A 43 -14.49 54.09 -54.91
C GLY A 43 -13.95 52.85 -55.62
N ILE A 44 -14.78 52.09 -56.36
CA ILE A 44 -14.31 50.92 -57.12
C ILE A 44 -13.32 51.30 -58.23
N ASP A 45 -13.48 52.51 -58.80
CA ASP A 45 -12.57 53.09 -59.79
C ASP A 45 -11.16 53.38 -59.25
N LYS A 46 -11.02 53.44 -57.92
CA LYS A 46 -9.72 53.59 -57.23
C LYS A 46 -9.00 52.28 -57.03
N VAL A 47 -9.70 51.14 -57.15
CA VAL A 47 -9.07 49.81 -57.05
C VAL A 47 -8.39 49.50 -58.37
N GLN A 48 -7.06 49.47 -58.36
CA GLN A 48 -6.23 49.14 -59.51
C GLN A 48 -5.41 47.89 -59.22
N GLY A 49 -4.80 47.33 -60.26
CA GLY A 49 -3.86 46.23 -60.10
C GLY A 49 -2.76 46.62 -59.11
N ARG A 50 -2.51 45.76 -58.12
CA ARG A 50 -1.54 46.00 -57.04
C ARG A 50 -1.90 47.12 -56.05
N SER A 51 -3.10 47.69 -56.09
CA SER A 51 -3.60 48.53 -55.00
C SER A 51 -3.56 47.74 -53.69
N ARG A 52 -3.20 48.41 -52.59
CA ARG A 52 -3.31 47.82 -51.25
C ARG A 52 -4.70 48.13 -50.69
N ILE A 53 -5.31 47.17 -50.00
CA ILE A 53 -6.60 47.35 -49.36
C ILE A 53 -6.52 46.99 -47.88
N LEU A 54 -7.19 47.79 -47.04
CA LEU A 54 -7.31 47.53 -45.60
C LEU A 54 -8.75 47.16 -45.24
N ILE A 55 -8.90 46.04 -44.56
CA ILE A 55 -10.16 45.62 -43.95
C ILE A 55 -10.02 45.60 -42.42
N PRO A 56 -11.11 45.85 -41.67
CA PRO A 56 -11.06 45.76 -40.21
C PRO A 56 -10.76 44.32 -39.76
N ALA A 57 -9.78 44.15 -38.88
CA ALA A 57 -9.52 42.91 -38.17
C ALA A 57 -10.62 42.63 -37.13
N GLU A 58 -10.66 41.40 -36.62
CA GLU A 58 -11.66 40.99 -35.61
C GLU A 58 -11.40 41.57 -34.21
N GLU A 59 -10.20 42.08 -33.94
CA GLU A 59 -9.76 42.61 -32.64
C GLU A 59 -9.40 44.11 -32.69
N GLY A 60 -9.86 44.83 -33.71
CA GLY A 60 -9.84 46.30 -33.75
C GLY A 60 -8.77 46.96 -34.63
N ASP A 61 -7.69 46.27 -34.97
CA ASP A 61 -6.70 46.74 -35.95
C ASP A 61 -7.17 46.50 -37.40
N TYR A 62 -6.29 46.69 -38.39
CA TYR A 62 -6.55 46.41 -39.80
C TYR A 62 -5.72 45.24 -40.34
N ARG A 63 -6.24 44.60 -41.38
CA ARG A 63 -5.54 43.59 -42.19
C ARG A 63 -5.31 44.16 -43.58
N GLU A 64 -4.08 44.01 -44.09
CA GLU A 64 -3.67 44.56 -45.37
C GLU A 64 -3.50 43.49 -46.44
N PHE A 65 -4.11 43.72 -47.60
CA PHE A 65 -4.07 42.86 -48.78
C PHE A 65 -3.59 43.63 -50.01
N ILE A 66 -3.13 42.90 -51.01
CA ILE A 66 -2.72 43.41 -52.32
C ILE A 66 -3.65 42.80 -53.37
N VAL A 67 -4.20 43.65 -54.23
CA VAL A 67 -5.03 43.21 -55.35
C VAL A 67 -4.18 42.43 -56.35
N ASP A 68 -4.51 41.14 -56.52
CA ASP A 68 -3.84 40.21 -57.44
C ASP A 68 -4.54 40.21 -58.80
N LYS A 69 -5.87 40.10 -58.82
CA LYS A 69 -6.66 40.05 -60.06
C LYS A 69 -7.93 40.89 -59.95
N ILE A 70 -8.31 41.48 -61.07
CA ILE A 70 -9.56 42.21 -61.25
C ILE A 70 -10.25 41.63 -62.48
N TYR A 71 -11.49 41.18 -62.33
CA TYR A 71 -12.35 40.79 -63.44
C TYR A 71 -13.52 41.75 -63.54
N GLU A 72 -13.66 42.39 -64.71
CA GLU A 72 -14.79 43.28 -64.99
C GLU A 72 -15.74 42.63 -66.00
N SER A 73 -17.00 42.47 -65.60
CA SER A 73 -18.05 41.99 -66.50
C SER A 73 -18.98 43.13 -66.88
N ARG A 74 -18.97 43.50 -68.18
CA ARG A 74 -19.88 44.51 -68.73
C ARG A 74 -21.33 43.99 -68.85
N VAL A 75 -21.53 42.67 -68.82
CA VAL A 75 -22.86 42.04 -68.92
C VAL A 75 -23.55 42.03 -67.55
N SER A 76 -22.87 41.54 -66.51
CA SER A 76 -23.42 41.54 -65.15
C SER A 76 -23.26 42.90 -64.44
N LYS A 77 -22.47 43.83 -64.99
CA LYS A 77 -22.10 45.12 -64.38
C LYS A 77 -21.49 44.95 -63.00
N GLN A 78 -20.65 43.93 -62.86
CA GLN A 78 -19.96 43.58 -61.62
C GLN A 78 -18.46 43.58 -61.86
N THR A 79 -17.74 43.97 -60.81
CA THR A 79 -16.29 43.91 -60.72
C THR A 79 -15.93 42.95 -59.60
N GLU A 80 -15.21 41.89 -59.94
CA GLU A 80 -14.70 40.89 -59.00
C GLU A 80 -13.23 41.20 -58.71
N ILE A 81 -12.89 41.31 -57.43
CA ILE A 81 -11.55 41.64 -56.97
C ILE A 81 -11.04 40.48 -56.12
N TYR A 82 -9.92 39.92 -56.56
CA TYR A 82 -9.20 38.89 -55.83
C TYR A 82 -7.94 39.48 -55.22
N SER A 83 -7.74 39.28 -53.93
CA SER A 83 -6.60 39.84 -53.22
C SER A 83 -5.91 38.83 -52.30
N ILE A 84 -4.60 38.97 -52.20
CA ILE A 84 -3.72 38.14 -51.38
C ILE A 84 -3.15 38.97 -50.25
N ALA A 85 -2.81 38.34 -49.12
CA ALA A 85 -2.24 39.07 -47.99
C ALA A 85 -0.94 39.81 -48.36
N SER A 86 -0.78 41.02 -47.84
CA SER A 86 0.36 41.89 -48.17
C SER A 86 1.74 41.30 -47.85
N TYR A 87 1.84 40.39 -46.89
CA TYR A 87 3.10 39.74 -46.53
C TYR A 87 3.63 38.82 -47.64
N THR A 88 2.81 38.42 -48.62
CA THR A 88 3.28 37.59 -49.74
C THR A 88 4.31 38.32 -50.62
N ASP A 89 4.33 39.67 -50.61
CA ASP A 89 5.35 40.45 -51.32
C ASP A 89 6.78 40.09 -50.86
N LEU A 90 6.95 39.60 -49.63
CA LEU A 90 8.23 39.12 -49.08
C LEU A 90 8.86 37.99 -49.91
N GLN A 91 8.07 37.24 -50.69
CA GLN A 91 8.60 36.25 -51.62
C GLN A 91 9.44 36.88 -52.74
N LYS A 92 9.17 38.15 -53.07
CA LYS A 92 9.83 38.89 -54.17
C LYS A 92 10.70 40.04 -53.67
N SER A 93 10.69 40.36 -52.38
CA SER A 93 11.40 41.53 -51.84
C SER A 93 12.92 41.35 -51.70
N LYS A 94 13.38 40.16 -51.27
CA LYS A 94 14.81 39.90 -50.99
C LYS A 94 15.14 38.42 -51.13
N VAL A 95 16.33 38.13 -51.64
CA VAL A 95 16.89 36.78 -51.75
C VAL A 95 17.98 36.60 -50.71
N ILE A 96 17.89 35.53 -49.93
CA ILE A 96 18.87 35.12 -48.93
C ILE A 96 19.78 34.05 -49.53
N ALA A 97 21.08 34.34 -49.57
CA ALA A 97 22.07 33.42 -50.12
C ALA A 97 22.37 32.25 -49.14
N PRO A 98 22.80 31.09 -49.66
CA PRO A 98 23.27 29.98 -48.84
C PRO A 98 24.38 30.41 -47.89
N ALA A 99 24.22 30.08 -46.62
CA ALA A 99 25.15 30.44 -45.56
C ALA A 99 24.91 29.56 -44.32
N GLU A 100 25.96 29.39 -43.53
CA GLU A 100 25.88 28.81 -42.20
C GLU A 100 25.92 29.94 -41.18
N ARG A 101 24.94 29.97 -40.26
CA ARG A 101 24.87 30.96 -39.19
C ARG A 101 24.75 30.25 -37.86
N ASP A 102 25.85 30.24 -37.11
CA ASP A 102 25.89 29.65 -35.77
C ASP A 102 25.41 30.64 -34.70
N GLY A 103 24.91 30.11 -33.58
CA GLY A 103 24.51 30.87 -32.40
C GLY A 103 23.47 31.97 -32.64
N GLN A 104 22.51 31.79 -33.54
CA GLN A 104 21.47 32.80 -33.82
C GLN A 104 20.35 32.74 -32.78
N THR A 105 19.91 33.90 -32.28
CA THR A 105 18.58 33.99 -31.64
C THR A 105 17.52 34.11 -32.74
N LEU A 106 16.26 33.92 -32.36
CA LEU A 106 15.15 34.09 -33.30
C LEU A 106 15.12 35.53 -33.83
N GLU A 107 15.27 36.51 -32.95
CA GLU A 107 15.28 37.94 -33.29
C GLU A 107 16.42 38.25 -34.25
N SER A 108 17.64 37.77 -33.99
CA SER A 108 18.79 38.06 -34.85
C SER A 108 18.65 37.46 -36.24
N ALA A 109 18.07 36.25 -36.35
CA ALA A 109 17.82 35.60 -37.63
C ALA A 109 16.70 36.31 -38.40
N ALA A 110 15.59 36.66 -37.73
CA ALA A 110 14.47 37.37 -38.33
C ALA A 110 14.86 38.78 -38.79
N ASP A 111 15.61 39.52 -37.97
CA ASP A 111 16.09 40.87 -38.29
C ASP A 111 17.03 40.85 -39.50
N PHE A 112 17.93 39.87 -39.61
CA PHE A 112 18.76 39.69 -40.80
C PHE A 112 17.93 39.47 -42.08
N VAL A 113 16.84 38.71 -42.00
CA VAL A 113 15.96 38.49 -43.15
C VAL A 113 15.22 39.79 -43.50
N LEU A 114 14.67 40.47 -42.49
CA LEU A 114 13.83 41.65 -42.64
C LEU A 114 14.61 42.96 -42.86
N GLU A 115 15.93 42.96 -42.69
CA GLU A 115 16.78 44.13 -42.88
C GLU A 115 16.59 44.75 -44.26
N GLY A 116 16.19 46.03 -44.28
CA GLY A 116 15.93 46.81 -45.50
C GLY A 116 14.56 46.59 -46.13
N LEU A 117 13.65 45.86 -45.47
CA LEU A 117 12.26 45.64 -45.91
C LEU A 117 11.26 46.52 -45.13
N GLU A 118 10.02 46.60 -45.62
CA GLU A 118 8.93 47.33 -44.93
C GLU A 118 8.43 46.61 -43.66
N TRP A 119 8.66 45.30 -43.59
CA TRP A 119 8.29 44.46 -42.46
C TRP A 119 9.42 44.45 -41.43
N GLN A 120 9.08 44.60 -40.15
CA GLN A 120 10.04 44.57 -39.05
C GLN A 120 9.68 43.46 -38.04
N VAL A 121 10.66 43.05 -37.24
CA VAL A 121 10.43 42.08 -36.16
C VAL A 121 9.48 42.68 -35.13
N GLY A 122 8.44 41.94 -34.76
CA GLY A 122 7.47 42.32 -33.75
C GLY A 122 7.71 41.58 -32.42
N ILE A 123 6.65 41.00 -31.88
CA ILE A 123 6.68 40.21 -30.64
C ILE A 123 7.43 38.90 -30.89
N VAL A 124 8.33 38.51 -29.99
CA VAL A 124 9.03 37.23 -30.04
C VAL A 124 8.85 36.49 -28.72
N GLU A 125 8.21 35.33 -28.77
CA GLU A 125 7.92 34.47 -27.61
C GLU A 125 8.81 33.24 -27.54
N TYR A 126 10.06 33.33 -27.98
CA TYR A 126 11.01 32.24 -27.89
C TYR A 126 12.32 32.69 -27.26
N SER A 127 12.85 31.90 -26.33
CA SER A 127 14.15 32.14 -25.71
C SER A 127 15.08 30.98 -26.00
N GLY A 128 16.11 31.22 -26.81
CA GLY A 128 17.13 30.22 -27.11
C GLY A 128 17.97 30.60 -28.32
N ILE A 129 19.04 29.85 -28.54
CA ILE A 129 19.90 29.98 -29.72
C ILE A 129 19.86 28.69 -30.53
N ARG A 130 19.87 28.83 -31.85
CA ARG A 130 19.96 27.70 -32.77
C ARG A 130 20.94 27.99 -33.89
N LYS A 131 21.47 26.92 -34.47
CA LYS A 131 22.26 26.98 -35.69
C LYS A 131 21.31 26.96 -36.88
N TRP A 132 21.40 27.98 -37.74
CA TRP A 132 20.60 28.07 -38.96
C TRP A 132 21.47 27.74 -40.17
N MET A 133 21.12 26.65 -40.86
CA MET A 133 21.77 26.21 -42.09
C MET A 133 20.91 26.57 -43.29
N ILE A 134 21.44 27.39 -44.19
CA ILE A 134 20.77 27.81 -45.42
C ILE A 134 21.45 27.08 -46.58
N GLU A 135 20.86 25.97 -47.03
CA GLU A 135 21.46 25.10 -48.04
C GLU A 135 21.31 25.64 -49.48
N LYS A 136 20.24 26.40 -49.73
CA LYS A 136 19.88 26.95 -51.05
C LYS A 136 19.44 28.40 -50.93
N HIS A 137 19.33 29.08 -52.07
CA HIS A 137 18.75 30.42 -52.08
C HIS A 137 17.28 30.36 -51.64
N LEU A 138 16.92 31.21 -50.68
CA LEU A 138 15.56 31.34 -50.16
C LEU A 138 15.06 32.77 -50.43
N SER A 139 13.78 32.95 -50.71
CA SER A 139 13.12 34.25 -50.59
C SER A 139 13.02 34.66 -49.11
N ALA A 140 12.78 35.95 -48.82
CA ALA A 140 12.61 36.40 -47.44
C ALA A 140 11.45 35.67 -46.73
N TYR A 141 10.32 35.44 -47.42
CA TYR A 141 9.21 34.67 -46.87
C TYR A 141 9.58 33.22 -46.55
N GLU A 142 10.25 32.52 -47.47
CA GLU A 142 10.72 31.14 -47.23
C GLU A 142 11.73 31.08 -46.10
N ALA A 143 12.64 32.05 -46.00
CA ALA A 143 13.60 32.15 -44.90
C ALA A 143 12.89 32.31 -43.55
N LEU A 144 11.87 33.18 -43.45
CA LEU A 144 11.06 33.32 -42.23
C LEU A 144 10.34 32.01 -41.86
N ARG A 145 9.78 31.29 -42.85
CA ARG A 145 9.14 29.98 -42.63
C ARG A 145 10.13 28.93 -42.11
N VAL A 146 11.34 28.90 -42.67
CA VAL A 146 12.41 28.01 -42.20
C VAL A 146 12.84 28.39 -40.78
N ILE A 147 12.98 29.68 -40.47
CA ILE A 147 13.28 30.16 -39.12
C ILE A 147 12.17 29.76 -38.14
N ALA A 148 10.91 29.98 -38.48
CA ALA A 148 9.78 29.62 -37.63
C ALA A 148 9.76 28.12 -37.31
N SER A 149 9.97 27.28 -38.33
CA SER A 149 10.11 25.83 -38.15
C SER A 149 11.33 25.45 -37.31
N LEU A 150 12.49 26.08 -37.56
CA LEU A 150 13.72 25.84 -36.80
C LEU A 150 13.53 26.11 -35.30
N PHE A 151 12.81 27.17 -34.96
CA PHE A 151 12.59 27.60 -33.58
C PHE A 151 11.31 27.06 -32.94
N ASP A 152 10.49 26.30 -33.68
CA ASP A 152 9.21 25.75 -33.22
C ASP A 152 8.24 26.85 -32.76
N VAL A 153 8.03 27.83 -33.63
CA VAL A 153 7.13 28.98 -33.42
C VAL A 153 6.24 29.21 -34.65
N GLU A 154 5.21 30.02 -34.47
CA GLU A 154 4.25 30.40 -35.51
C GLU A 154 4.43 31.86 -35.94
N LEU A 155 4.26 32.12 -37.23
CA LEU A 155 4.37 33.45 -37.83
C LEU A 155 3.02 34.15 -37.84
N VAL A 156 2.94 35.34 -37.24
CA VAL A 156 1.76 36.18 -37.28
C VAL A 156 2.10 37.53 -37.89
N PHE A 157 1.42 37.88 -38.97
CA PHE A 157 1.60 39.15 -39.67
C PHE A 157 0.57 40.18 -39.16
N ARG A 158 1.07 41.34 -38.75
CA ARG A 158 0.29 42.44 -38.17
C ARG A 158 0.60 43.76 -38.88
N VAL A 159 -0.43 44.57 -39.08
CA VAL A 159 -0.29 45.96 -39.57
C VAL A 159 -0.89 46.90 -38.54
N THR A 160 -0.18 47.98 -38.25
CA THR A 160 -0.64 49.04 -37.34
C THR A 160 -0.95 50.29 -38.15
N THR A 161 -1.98 51.01 -37.72
CA THR A 161 -2.47 52.21 -38.37
C THR A 161 -2.67 53.32 -37.35
N ASP A 162 -2.39 54.56 -37.73
CA ASP A 162 -2.77 55.77 -36.97
C ASP A 162 -3.62 56.65 -37.88
N GLY A 163 -4.91 56.74 -37.57
CA GLY A 163 -5.90 57.41 -38.43
C GLY A 163 -6.01 56.75 -39.81
N ASP A 164 -5.66 57.49 -40.85
CA ASP A 164 -5.75 57.09 -42.26
C ASP A 164 -4.42 56.55 -42.84
N LYS A 165 -3.41 56.30 -42.00
CA LYS A 165 -2.07 55.88 -42.44
C LYS A 165 -1.59 54.59 -41.78
N VAL A 166 -0.93 53.75 -42.57
CA VAL A 166 -0.17 52.60 -42.07
C VAL A 166 1.11 53.10 -41.42
N THR A 167 1.30 52.81 -40.13
CA THR A 167 2.47 53.26 -39.34
C THR A 167 3.56 52.20 -39.21
N GLY A 168 3.22 50.92 -39.41
CA GLY A 168 4.19 49.84 -39.33
C GLY A 168 3.62 48.47 -39.67
N ARG A 169 4.45 47.62 -40.26
CA ARG A 169 4.16 46.22 -40.61
C ARG A 169 5.10 45.32 -39.81
N TYR A 170 4.55 44.36 -39.09
CA TYR A 170 5.28 43.55 -38.11
C TYR A 170 5.11 42.06 -38.37
N VAL A 171 6.19 41.31 -38.15
CA VAL A 171 6.18 39.84 -38.09
C VAL A 171 6.39 39.43 -36.65
N ASP A 172 5.32 38.96 -36.02
CA ASP A 172 5.31 38.42 -34.67
C ASP A 172 5.60 36.91 -34.73
N PHE A 173 6.37 36.40 -33.77
CA PHE A 173 6.80 35.00 -33.64
C PHE A 173 6.30 34.46 -32.30
N LEU A 174 5.17 33.74 -32.33
CA LEU A 174 4.49 33.26 -31.13
C LEU A 174 4.77 31.78 -30.91
N LYS A 175 4.80 31.29 -29.66
CA LYS A 175 4.93 29.83 -29.43
C LYS A 175 3.74 29.08 -30.00
N LYS A 176 2.56 29.66 -29.82
CA LYS A 176 1.29 29.14 -30.33
C LYS A 176 0.32 30.30 -30.47
N GLN A 177 -0.21 30.51 -31.67
CA GLN A 177 -1.24 31.52 -31.94
C GLN A 177 -2.58 31.10 -31.34
N GLY A 178 -3.28 32.05 -30.72
CA GLY A 178 -4.60 31.83 -30.13
C GLY A 178 -4.55 31.41 -28.66
N MET A 179 -5.71 31.37 -28.02
CA MET A 179 -5.84 31.09 -26.59
C MET A 179 -6.95 30.09 -26.31
N ASN A 180 -6.95 29.49 -25.11
CA ASN A 180 -8.07 28.67 -24.66
C ASN A 180 -9.11 29.56 -23.99
N ARG A 181 -10.21 29.85 -24.71
CA ARG A 181 -11.34 30.65 -24.22
C ARG A 181 -12.43 29.82 -23.54
N GLY A 182 -12.26 28.50 -23.45
CA GLY A 182 -13.28 27.59 -22.91
C GLY A 182 -14.47 27.37 -23.84
N LYS A 183 -14.34 27.66 -25.14
CA LYS A 183 -15.40 27.46 -26.14
C LYS A 183 -15.67 25.97 -26.33
N GLU A 184 -16.93 25.59 -26.18
CA GLU A 184 -17.44 24.25 -26.49
C GLU A 184 -18.38 24.31 -27.68
N ILE A 185 -18.17 23.42 -28.64
CA ILE A 185 -18.94 23.24 -29.87
C ILE A 185 -19.74 21.96 -29.74
N THR A 186 -21.04 22.04 -29.96
CA THR A 186 -21.97 20.94 -29.69
C THR A 186 -22.89 20.67 -30.88
N PHE A 187 -23.19 19.39 -31.11
CA PHE A 187 -24.15 18.97 -32.11
C PHE A 187 -25.54 19.58 -31.85
N GLY A 188 -26.16 20.16 -32.89
CA GLY A 188 -27.47 20.81 -32.80
C GLY A 188 -27.46 22.27 -32.33
N LYS A 189 -26.29 22.84 -32.03
CA LYS A 189 -26.12 24.26 -31.66
C LYS A 189 -25.26 25.01 -32.67
N ASP A 190 -23.96 24.72 -32.68
CA ASP A 190 -22.94 25.43 -33.46
C ASP A 190 -22.03 24.53 -34.29
N LEU A 191 -22.13 23.20 -34.12
CA LEU A 191 -21.49 22.22 -34.99
C LEU A 191 -22.26 22.13 -36.31
N ILE A 192 -21.63 22.48 -37.44
CA ILE A 192 -22.21 22.39 -38.79
C ILE A 192 -21.99 20.98 -39.35
N GLU A 193 -20.73 20.54 -39.39
CA GLU A 193 -20.35 19.24 -39.93
C GLU A 193 -19.17 18.69 -39.15
N ILE A 194 -19.17 17.37 -38.95
CA ILE A 194 -18.02 16.64 -38.46
C ILE A 194 -17.84 15.36 -39.26
N LYS A 195 -16.64 15.16 -39.77
CA LYS A 195 -16.30 14.04 -40.64
C LYS A 195 -14.98 13.44 -40.23
N ARG A 196 -15.05 12.20 -39.74
CA ARG A 196 -13.90 11.36 -39.43
C ARG A 196 -13.51 10.53 -40.67
N THR A 197 -12.30 10.73 -41.16
CA THR A 197 -11.73 9.97 -42.29
C THR A 197 -10.53 9.18 -41.79
N ILE A 198 -10.55 7.87 -41.96
CA ILE A 198 -9.41 7.00 -41.67
C ILE A 198 -8.70 6.68 -42.99
N ASP A 199 -7.41 6.98 -43.10
CA ASP A 199 -6.56 6.57 -44.22
C ASP A 199 -5.85 5.25 -43.89
N PRO A 200 -6.32 4.09 -44.38
CA PRO A 200 -5.76 2.79 -44.00
C PRO A 200 -4.32 2.61 -44.46
N SER A 201 -3.83 3.40 -45.42
CA SER A 201 -2.48 3.29 -45.96
C SER A 201 -1.41 3.85 -45.02
N ARG A 202 -1.81 4.75 -44.11
CA ARG A 202 -0.92 5.43 -43.14
C ARG A 202 -0.98 4.83 -41.74
N VAL A 203 -1.79 3.79 -41.56
CA VAL A 203 -2.00 3.18 -40.24
C VAL A 203 -0.75 2.42 -39.79
N VAL A 204 -0.21 2.86 -38.65
CA VAL A 204 0.95 2.25 -37.99
C VAL A 204 0.58 1.98 -36.52
N THR A 205 1.01 0.84 -36.00
CA THR A 205 0.74 0.42 -34.60
C THR A 205 2.02 0.25 -33.79
N ALA A 206 3.19 0.38 -34.43
CA ALA A 206 4.50 0.32 -33.82
C ALA A 206 5.58 0.94 -34.72
N LEU A 207 6.60 1.54 -34.13
CA LEU A 207 7.78 2.05 -34.84
C LEU A 207 9.04 1.30 -34.41
N TYR A 208 9.80 0.83 -35.41
CA TYR A 208 11.15 0.35 -35.23
C TYR A 208 12.12 1.53 -35.34
N CYS A 209 12.55 2.04 -34.19
CA CYS A 209 13.36 3.25 -34.09
C CYS A 209 14.84 2.89 -34.14
N ILE A 210 15.60 3.56 -35.01
CA ILE A 210 17.05 3.34 -35.20
C ILE A 210 17.76 4.66 -34.89
N GLY A 211 18.60 4.67 -33.85
CA GLY A 211 19.42 5.81 -33.47
C GLY A 211 20.63 6.00 -34.41
N PRO A 212 21.30 7.16 -34.32
CA PRO A 212 22.47 7.44 -35.14
C PRO A 212 23.60 6.43 -34.93
N GLU A 213 24.43 6.28 -35.96
CA GLU A 213 25.57 5.36 -35.96
C GLU A 213 26.69 5.89 -35.05
N LYS A 214 27.08 5.04 -34.09
CA LYS A 214 28.17 5.32 -33.14
C LYS A 214 29.53 5.16 -33.82
N GLU A 215 30.58 5.69 -33.19
CA GLU A 215 31.97 5.57 -33.69
C GLU A 215 32.43 4.11 -33.89
N ASP A 216 31.82 3.14 -33.20
CA ASP A 216 32.10 1.70 -33.33
C ASP A 216 31.30 1.00 -34.45
N GLY A 217 30.48 1.74 -35.20
CA GLY A 217 29.60 1.23 -36.26
C GLY A 217 28.32 0.57 -35.75
N THR A 218 28.04 0.59 -34.44
CA THR A 218 26.79 0.07 -33.88
C THR A 218 25.69 1.12 -33.85
N ARG A 219 24.43 0.67 -33.90
CA ARG A 219 23.24 1.53 -33.81
C ARG A 219 22.35 1.09 -32.65
N LEU A 220 21.81 2.05 -31.91
CA LEU A 220 20.76 1.79 -30.92
C LEU A 220 19.45 1.50 -31.65
N THR A 221 18.71 0.49 -31.21
CA THR A 221 17.40 0.17 -31.77
C THR A 221 16.38 -0.07 -30.67
N VAL A 222 15.16 0.41 -30.86
CA VAL A 222 14.04 0.19 -29.95
C VAL A 222 12.73 0.11 -30.73
N THR A 223 11.86 -0.84 -30.37
CA THR A 223 10.51 -0.90 -30.91
C THR A 223 9.56 -0.24 -29.94
N VAL A 224 8.90 0.82 -30.38
CA VAL A 224 7.83 1.49 -29.64
C VAL A 224 6.49 1.00 -30.16
N THR A 225 5.55 0.66 -29.29
CA THR A 225 4.23 0.15 -29.66
C THR A 225 3.12 0.99 -29.05
N ASN A 226 1.98 1.09 -29.73
CA ASN A 226 0.77 1.71 -29.19
C ASN A 226 -0.34 0.65 -29.09
N ASN A 227 -0.77 0.36 -27.86
CA ASN A 227 -1.73 -0.71 -27.59
C ASN A 227 -3.12 -0.43 -28.16
N GLU A 228 -3.55 0.83 -28.15
CA GLU A 228 -4.86 1.23 -28.64
C GLU A 228 -4.93 1.11 -30.17
N ALA A 229 -3.93 1.66 -30.86
CA ALA A 229 -3.77 1.50 -32.30
C ALA A 229 -3.67 0.01 -32.69
N PHE A 230 -3.01 -0.81 -31.87
CA PHE A 230 -2.98 -2.25 -32.06
C PHE A 230 -4.36 -2.89 -31.92
N GLN A 231 -5.16 -2.58 -30.89
CA GLN A 231 -6.51 -3.14 -30.76
C GLN A 231 -7.39 -2.78 -31.96
N ASN A 232 -7.31 -1.54 -32.42
CA ASN A 232 -8.15 -1.03 -33.50
C ASN A 232 -7.75 -1.55 -34.88
N TRP A 233 -6.44 -1.69 -35.14
CA TRP A 233 -5.94 -1.90 -36.50
C TRP A 233 -5.02 -3.10 -36.70
N ASN A 234 -4.81 -3.94 -35.68
CA ASN A 234 -3.98 -5.14 -35.84
C ASN A 234 -4.51 -6.04 -36.97
N ARG A 235 -3.59 -6.70 -37.66
CA ARG A 235 -3.92 -7.75 -38.61
C ARG A 235 -3.52 -9.10 -38.03
N LYS A 236 -4.51 -9.89 -37.61
CA LYS A 236 -4.30 -11.22 -36.99
C LYS A 236 -3.39 -11.17 -35.75
N GLY A 237 -3.54 -10.13 -34.92
CA GLY A 237 -2.71 -9.94 -33.73
C GLY A 237 -1.25 -9.54 -34.04
N GLN A 238 -0.95 -9.05 -35.24
CA GLN A 238 0.37 -8.52 -35.59
C GLN A 238 0.33 -6.99 -35.68
N HIS A 239 1.39 -6.36 -35.19
CA HIS A 239 1.62 -4.93 -35.35
C HIS A 239 1.91 -4.61 -36.82
N LEU A 240 1.33 -3.51 -37.29
CA LEU A 240 1.75 -2.79 -38.49
C LEU A 240 2.96 -1.92 -38.09
N ILE A 241 4.15 -2.31 -38.52
CA ILE A 241 5.44 -1.72 -38.10
C ILE A 241 6.05 -0.91 -39.24
N GLU A 242 6.55 0.29 -38.93
CA GLU A 242 7.35 1.11 -39.84
C GLU A 242 8.69 1.50 -39.20
N ILE A 243 9.67 1.90 -40.01
CA ILE A 243 11.00 2.31 -39.54
C ILE A 243 11.01 3.82 -39.27
N TYR A 244 11.70 4.24 -38.21
CA TYR A 244 11.95 5.64 -37.89
C TYR A 244 13.43 5.88 -37.55
N GLU A 245 14.09 6.77 -38.27
CA GLU A 245 15.45 7.23 -37.97
C GLU A 245 15.39 8.72 -37.61
N PRO A 246 15.68 9.12 -36.35
CA PRO A 246 15.70 10.53 -35.98
C PRO A 246 16.79 11.29 -36.73
N GLU A 247 16.48 12.49 -37.23
CA GLU A 247 17.46 13.42 -37.81
C GLU A 247 18.33 14.06 -36.70
N SER A 248 19.17 13.25 -36.07
CA SER A 248 20.11 13.70 -35.04
C SER A 248 21.49 13.11 -35.30
N ASN A 249 22.51 13.96 -35.20
CA ASN A 249 23.93 13.54 -35.29
C ASN A 249 24.53 13.22 -33.91
N ASP A 250 23.70 13.18 -32.86
CA ASP A 250 24.13 12.90 -31.48
C ASP A 250 24.49 11.41 -31.30
N GLN A 251 25.78 11.10 -31.42
CA GLN A 251 26.30 9.74 -31.27
C GLN A 251 26.19 9.21 -29.83
N ASP A 252 25.97 10.09 -28.83
CA ASP A 252 25.80 9.74 -27.42
C ASP A 252 24.32 9.58 -27.02
N MET A 253 23.41 9.51 -28.00
CA MET A 253 21.98 9.34 -27.74
C MET A 253 21.69 8.13 -26.84
N THR A 254 20.85 8.32 -25.83
CA THR A 254 20.44 7.25 -24.90
C THR A 254 19.25 6.46 -25.45
N LEU A 255 19.08 5.23 -24.96
CA LEU A 255 17.91 4.39 -25.30
C LEU A 255 16.59 5.10 -24.93
N GLU A 256 16.54 5.72 -23.75
CA GLU A 256 15.39 6.47 -23.26
C GLU A 256 15.03 7.66 -24.18
N ARG A 257 16.03 8.40 -24.66
CA ARG A 257 15.81 9.50 -25.60
C ARG A 257 15.29 9.01 -26.94
N LEU A 258 15.83 7.90 -27.46
CA LEU A 258 15.35 7.28 -28.70
C LEU A 258 13.91 6.76 -28.55
N THR A 259 13.57 6.17 -27.41
CA THR A 259 12.19 5.75 -27.08
C THR A 259 11.24 6.95 -27.08
N GLN A 260 11.60 8.06 -26.42
CA GLN A 260 10.76 9.25 -26.37
C GLN A 260 10.49 9.86 -27.77
N LEU A 261 11.53 9.93 -28.62
CA LEU A 261 11.39 10.36 -30.00
C LEU A 261 10.50 9.41 -30.79
N GLY A 262 10.68 8.09 -30.60
CA GLY A 262 9.86 7.05 -31.19
C GLY A 262 8.39 7.10 -30.78
N GLU A 263 8.09 7.34 -29.50
CA GLU A 263 6.72 7.52 -28.98
C GLU A 263 6.06 8.76 -29.55
N THR A 264 6.80 9.88 -29.59
CA THR A 264 6.32 11.14 -30.16
C THR A 264 5.98 10.97 -31.64
N GLU A 265 6.87 10.32 -32.41
CA GLU A 265 6.66 10.07 -33.84
C GLU A 265 5.55 9.04 -34.10
N LEU A 266 5.45 7.97 -33.29
CA LEU A 266 4.39 6.98 -33.41
C LEU A 266 3.03 7.63 -33.21
N ASN A 267 2.90 8.49 -32.19
CA ASN A 267 1.66 9.24 -31.94
C ASN A 267 1.33 10.21 -33.08
N LYS A 268 2.34 10.88 -33.68
CA LYS A 268 2.14 11.73 -34.87
C LYS A 268 1.61 10.94 -36.06
N ARG A 269 2.15 9.74 -36.33
CA ARG A 269 1.71 8.89 -37.45
C ARG A 269 0.32 8.32 -37.23
N ILE A 270 -0.01 7.93 -36.00
CA ILE A 270 -1.36 7.51 -35.60
C ILE A 270 -2.36 8.67 -35.82
N ALA A 271 -2.03 9.88 -35.34
CA ALA A 271 -2.85 11.07 -35.54
C ALA A 271 -3.00 11.41 -37.04
N ALA A 272 -1.95 11.25 -37.85
CA ALA A 272 -2.02 11.50 -39.29
C ALA A 272 -2.84 10.45 -40.08
N ALA A 273 -3.10 9.27 -39.50
CA ALA A 273 -3.93 8.24 -40.11
C ALA A 273 -5.43 8.48 -39.90
N VAL A 274 -5.81 9.27 -38.89
CA VAL A 274 -7.19 9.64 -38.56
C VAL A 274 -7.35 11.14 -38.74
N ASN A 275 -7.95 11.55 -39.85
CA ASN A 275 -8.22 12.97 -40.12
C ASN A 275 -9.64 13.32 -39.70
N TYR A 276 -9.77 14.47 -39.05
CA TYR A 276 -11.05 15.06 -38.68
C TYR A 276 -11.22 16.36 -39.45
N GLU A 277 -12.31 16.45 -40.20
CA GLU A 277 -12.79 17.69 -40.80
C GLU A 277 -13.97 18.15 -39.96
N VAL A 278 -13.83 19.29 -39.27
CA VAL A 278 -14.90 19.83 -38.43
C VAL A 278 -15.17 21.27 -38.84
N GLU A 279 -16.43 21.58 -39.08
CA GLU A 279 -16.90 22.92 -39.40
C GLU A 279 -17.85 23.41 -38.31
N GLY A 280 -17.62 24.62 -37.81
CA GLY A 280 -18.49 25.27 -36.83
C GLY A 280 -18.94 26.66 -37.27
N ALA A 281 -20.13 27.03 -36.82
CA ALA A 281 -20.71 28.36 -37.00
C ALA A 281 -20.30 29.28 -35.84
N SER A 282 -19.98 30.54 -36.13
CA SER A 282 -19.80 31.53 -35.07
C SER A 282 -21.13 32.01 -34.51
N LEU A 283 -21.24 32.04 -33.18
CA LEU A 283 -22.41 32.56 -32.46
C LEU A 283 -22.18 33.95 -31.85
N GLU A 284 -20.99 34.54 -32.02
CA GLU A 284 -20.56 35.76 -31.29
C GLU A 284 -21.43 37.00 -31.56
N HIS A 285 -22.22 36.98 -32.62
CA HIS A 285 -23.11 38.07 -33.02
C HIS A 285 -24.60 37.78 -32.76
N ILE A 286 -24.89 36.68 -32.06
CA ILE A 286 -26.22 36.34 -31.55
C ILE A 286 -26.34 36.87 -30.13
N LEU A 287 -27.44 37.56 -29.84
CA LEU A 287 -27.72 38.13 -28.52
C LEU A 287 -27.64 37.05 -27.42
N GLY A 288 -26.81 37.28 -26.40
CA GLY A 288 -26.58 36.36 -25.28
C GLY A 288 -25.46 35.33 -25.49
N TYR A 289 -24.86 35.29 -26.69
CA TYR A 289 -23.72 34.41 -27.03
C TYR A 289 -22.42 35.19 -27.27
N GLU A 290 -22.33 36.44 -26.81
CA GLU A 290 -21.14 37.29 -27.01
C GLU A 290 -19.88 36.69 -26.37
N HIS A 291 -20.04 35.84 -25.36
CA HIS A 291 -18.97 35.11 -24.68
C HIS A 291 -18.41 33.95 -25.51
N GLU A 292 -19.08 33.54 -26.59
CA GLU A 292 -18.66 32.43 -27.47
C GLU A 292 -17.79 32.90 -28.65
N LEU A 293 -17.01 33.93 -28.38
CA LEU A 293 -16.06 34.52 -29.32
C LEU A 293 -14.97 33.50 -29.69
N THR A 294 -14.79 33.31 -31.00
CA THR A 294 -13.80 32.38 -31.56
C THR A 294 -12.87 33.12 -32.51
N ARG A 295 -11.55 32.96 -32.35
CA ARG A 295 -10.50 33.52 -33.21
C ARG A 295 -9.59 32.42 -33.75
N ILE A 296 -8.81 32.77 -34.77
CA ILE A 296 -7.87 31.85 -35.41
C ILE A 296 -6.81 31.39 -34.39
N GLY A 297 -6.54 30.09 -34.36
CA GLY A 297 -5.61 29.47 -33.42
C GLY A 297 -6.20 29.17 -32.04
N ASP A 298 -7.40 29.64 -31.71
CA ASP A 298 -8.04 29.33 -30.42
C ASP A 298 -8.25 27.82 -30.27
N THR A 299 -8.11 27.34 -29.04
CA THR A 299 -8.42 25.95 -28.68
C THR A 299 -9.89 25.84 -28.34
N VAL A 300 -10.58 24.88 -28.96
CA VAL A 300 -12.00 24.62 -28.81
C VAL A 300 -12.23 23.16 -28.45
N LYS A 301 -13.26 22.91 -27.66
CA LYS A 301 -13.73 21.56 -27.35
C LYS A 301 -14.92 21.22 -28.21
N ILE A 302 -14.99 20.00 -28.71
CA ILE A 302 -16.12 19.51 -29.49
C ILE A 302 -16.71 18.32 -28.74
N LYS A 303 -18.03 18.35 -28.59
CA LYS A 303 -18.80 17.27 -28.01
C LYS A 303 -19.88 16.86 -28.99
N ASP A 304 -19.76 15.63 -29.49
CA ASP A 304 -20.76 15.02 -30.35
C ASP A 304 -21.28 13.72 -29.73
N GLU A 305 -22.49 13.80 -29.17
CA GLU A 305 -23.19 12.65 -28.55
C GLU A 305 -23.89 11.75 -29.59
N SER A 306 -23.86 12.11 -30.88
CA SER A 306 -24.53 11.35 -31.95
C SER A 306 -23.72 10.18 -32.51
N PHE A 307 -22.40 10.15 -32.27
CA PHE A 307 -21.53 9.04 -32.61
C PHE A 307 -21.63 7.90 -31.57
N GLU A 308 -21.45 6.66 -32.01
CA GLU A 308 -21.29 5.50 -31.13
C GLU A 308 -19.88 4.90 -31.29
N PRO A 309 -18.99 5.02 -30.28
CA PRO A 309 -19.16 5.73 -28.99
C PRO A 309 -19.20 7.27 -29.13
N GLU A 310 -19.72 7.96 -28.10
CA GLU A 310 -19.76 9.43 -28.03
C GLU A 310 -18.35 10.01 -28.21
N MET A 311 -18.23 11.09 -28.97
CA MET A 311 -16.94 11.64 -29.36
C MET A 311 -16.66 12.96 -28.64
N TYR A 312 -15.56 13.01 -27.90
CA TYR A 312 -15.05 14.20 -27.22
C TYR A 312 -13.72 14.57 -27.85
N LEU A 313 -13.62 15.76 -28.43
CA LEU A 313 -12.42 16.20 -29.12
C LEU A 313 -11.92 17.53 -28.56
N ASP A 314 -10.62 17.66 -28.33
CA ASP A 314 -9.98 18.96 -28.31
C ASP A 314 -9.45 19.26 -29.70
N SER A 315 -9.70 20.47 -30.19
CA SER A 315 -9.29 20.88 -31.53
C SER A 315 -8.86 22.34 -31.51
N ARG A 316 -8.21 22.76 -32.60
CA ARG A 316 -7.75 24.12 -32.80
C ARG A 316 -8.40 24.71 -34.04
N VAL A 317 -8.78 25.97 -33.96
CA VAL A 317 -9.27 26.72 -35.12
C VAL A 317 -8.11 26.95 -36.09
N ILE A 318 -8.12 26.25 -37.23
CA ILE A 318 -7.05 26.32 -38.24
C ILE A 318 -7.40 27.22 -39.42
N GLN A 319 -8.69 27.49 -39.63
CA GLN A 319 -9.19 28.37 -40.68
C GLN A 319 -10.48 29.07 -40.24
N ILE A 320 -10.65 30.32 -40.69
CA ILE A 320 -11.85 31.13 -40.52
C ILE A 320 -12.23 31.70 -41.89
N ASP A 321 -13.50 31.57 -42.23
CA ASP A 321 -14.12 32.24 -43.36
C ASP A 321 -15.19 33.18 -42.82
N ARG A 322 -15.09 34.48 -43.15
CA ARG A 322 -16.02 35.50 -42.66
C ARG A 322 -16.33 36.56 -43.71
N SER A 323 -17.50 37.17 -43.60
CA SER A 323 -17.81 38.43 -44.26
C SER A 323 -17.59 39.63 -43.33
N ILE A 324 -17.05 40.72 -43.85
CA ILE A 324 -16.89 41.99 -43.14
C ILE A 324 -18.15 42.88 -43.24
N PHE A 325 -19.10 42.54 -44.13
CA PHE A 325 -20.37 43.26 -44.33
C PHE A 325 -21.56 42.51 -43.72
N ASP A 326 -21.54 41.18 -43.73
CA ASP A 326 -22.55 40.30 -43.15
C ASP A 326 -21.97 39.48 -41.99
N LYS A 327 -22.16 40.00 -40.78
CA LYS A 327 -21.69 39.37 -39.54
C LYS A 327 -22.29 37.99 -39.26
N SER A 328 -23.39 37.61 -39.92
CA SER A 328 -23.98 36.27 -39.76
C SER A 328 -23.22 35.19 -40.54
N LYS A 329 -22.40 35.58 -41.53
CA LYS A 329 -21.60 34.69 -42.34
C LYS A 329 -20.19 34.58 -41.78
N LYS A 330 -20.05 33.79 -40.71
CA LYS A 330 -18.75 33.41 -40.16
C LYS A 330 -18.75 31.93 -39.79
N THR A 331 -17.89 31.18 -40.48
CA THR A 331 -17.63 29.77 -40.19
C THR A 331 -16.14 29.58 -39.91
N TYR A 332 -15.81 28.45 -39.31
CA TYR A 332 -14.43 28.09 -39.03
C TYR A 332 -14.23 26.59 -39.19
N ALA A 333 -13.05 26.22 -39.70
CA ALA A 333 -12.60 24.85 -39.77
C ALA A 333 -11.64 24.56 -38.63
N LEU A 334 -11.82 23.38 -38.01
CA LEU A 334 -11.01 22.94 -36.89
C LEU A 334 -10.08 21.81 -37.33
N GLY A 335 -8.88 21.78 -36.74
CA GLY A 335 -7.83 20.82 -37.01
C GLY A 335 -7.01 20.53 -35.75
N GLU A 336 -5.86 19.86 -35.92
CA GLU A 336 -5.01 19.42 -34.79
C GLU A 336 -5.82 18.68 -33.71
N VAL A 337 -6.67 17.75 -34.16
CA VAL A 337 -7.69 17.13 -33.31
C VAL A 337 -7.10 16.04 -32.43
N ILE A 338 -7.45 16.07 -31.14
CA ILE A 338 -7.13 15.06 -30.14
C ILE A 338 -8.45 14.48 -29.63
N GLU A 339 -8.62 13.16 -29.78
CA GLU A 339 -9.80 12.42 -29.34
C GLU A 339 -9.63 11.94 -27.88
N TYR A 340 -10.69 12.07 -27.09
CA TYR A 340 -10.75 11.61 -25.70
C TYR A 340 -11.93 10.64 -25.50
N GLU A 341 -11.69 9.65 -24.66
CA GLU A 341 -12.75 8.78 -24.16
C GLU A 341 -13.57 9.50 -23.07
N LYS A 342 -14.86 9.15 -22.97
CA LYS A 342 -15.79 9.72 -21.98
C LYS A 342 -15.26 9.57 -20.55
N GLU A 343 -14.70 8.40 -20.22
CA GLU A 343 -14.09 8.14 -18.92
C GLU A 343 -12.92 9.07 -18.59
N ASP A 344 -12.09 9.43 -19.57
CA ASP A 344 -10.92 10.31 -19.38
C ASP A 344 -11.34 11.75 -19.11
N VAL A 345 -12.33 12.25 -19.85
CA VAL A 345 -12.92 13.58 -19.63
C VAL A 345 -13.57 13.64 -18.24
N MET A 346 -14.27 12.58 -17.85
CA MET A 346 -14.99 12.51 -16.58
C MET A 346 -14.08 12.20 -15.39
N ARG A 347 -12.82 11.80 -15.58
CA ARG A 347 -11.89 11.50 -14.49
C ARG A 347 -11.63 12.72 -13.62
N LEU A 348 -11.26 13.84 -14.23
CA LEU A 348 -10.99 15.09 -13.51
C LEU A 348 -12.23 15.62 -12.80
N TRP A 349 -13.41 15.48 -13.42
CA TRP A 349 -14.69 15.83 -12.80
C TRP A 349 -15.02 14.94 -11.60
N LYS A 350 -14.80 13.62 -11.70
CA LYS A 350 -14.97 12.68 -10.58
C LYS A 350 -14.00 12.97 -9.44
N ASP A 351 -12.76 13.33 -9.75
CA ASP A 351 -11.75 13.73 -8.75
C ASP A 351 -12.13 15.05 -8.07
N LEU A 352 -12.60 16.05 -8.84
CA LEU A 352 -13.12 17.31 -8.30
C LEU A 352 -14.39 17.09 -7.48
N GLN A 353 -15.32 16.24 -7.91
CA GLN A 353 -16.50 15.87 -7.14
C GLN A 353 -16.13 15.20 -5.81
N SER A 354 -15.11 14.34 -5.80
CA SER A 354 -14.57 13.76 -4.56
C SER A 354 -14.01 14.85 -3.62
N LEU A 355 -13.33 15.85 -4.18
CA LEU A 355 -12.79 16.99 -3.46
C LEU A 355 -13.89 17.91 -2.88
N TYR A 356 -14.92 18.24 -3.67
CA TYR A 356 -16.04 19.09 -3.24
C TYR A 356 -17.08 18.34 -2.38
N ALA A 357 -17.16 17.01 -2.47
CA ALA A 357 -17.94 16.19 -1.55
C ALA A 357 -17.36 16.20 -0.13
N THR A 358 -16.10 16.65 0.04
CA THR A 358 -15.44 16.73 1.34
C THR A 358 -15.99 17.89 2.17
N ARG A 359 -16.96 17.60 3.04
CA ARG A 359 -17.57 18.59 3.94
C ARG A 359 -16.78 18.72 5.24
N VAL A 360 -16.25 19.91 5.52
CA VAL A 360 -15.56 20.18 6.80
C VAL A 360 -16.57 20.59 7.87
N VAL A 361 -16.64 19.85 8.97
CA VAL A 361 -17.54 20.12 10.11
C VAL A 361 -16.71 20.44 11.35
N LYS A 362 -16.94 21.61 11.96
CA LYS A 362 -16.31 22.01 13.24
C LYS A 362 -17.29 21.82 14.39
N SER A 363 -16.99 20.94 15.35
CA SER A 363 -17.88 20.65 16.49
C SER A 363 -17.13 19.95 17.63
N PRO A 364 -17.53 20.13 18.90
CA PRO A 364 -16.97 19.38 20.02
C PRO A 364 -17.30 17.88 20.00
N ASN A 365 -18.47 17.54 19.43
CA ASN A 365 -18.96 16.17 19.31
C ASN A 365 -18.85 15.66 17.87
N PRO A 366 -18.57 14.35 17.67
CA PRO A 366 -18.40 13.77 16.34
C PRO A 366 -19.70 13.82 15.53
N PRO A 367 -19.65 14.22 14.25
CA PRO A 367 -20.77 14.11 13.33
C PRO A 367 -21.00 12.64 12.91
N ALA A 368 -22.12 12.37 12.25
CA ALA A 368 -22.41 11.04 11.71
C ALA A 368 -21.28 10.58 10.76
N GLY A 369 -20.79 9.37 10.97
CA GLY A 369 -19.64 8.81 10.26
C GLY A 369 -19.91 8.68 8.75
N LYS A 370 -19.26 9.54 7.97
CA LYS A 370 -19.28 9.49 6.50
C LYS A 370 -17.86 9.70 5.99
N PRO A 371 -17.38 8.91 5.00
CA PRO A 371 -16.03 9.05 4.43
C PRO A 371 -15.74 10.44 3.85
N THR A 372 -16.79 11.16 3.45
CA THR A 372 -16.73 12.48 2.82
C THR A 372 -16.76 13.64 3.82
N ILE A 373 -16.67 13.40 5.13
CA ILE A 373 -16.65 14.47 6.13
C ILE A 373 -15.27 14.52 6.78
N ILE A 374 -14.66 15.69 6.83
CA ILE A 374 -13.53 15.98 7.73
C ILE A 374 -14.10 16.65 8.97
N TRP A 375 -13.98 15.99 10.12
CA TRP A 375 -14.45 16.53 11.39
C TRP A 375 -13.31 17.20 12.14
N ILE A 376 -13.43 18.50 12.39
CA ILE A 376 -12.53 19.22 13.28
C ILE A 376 -13.15 19.22 14.67
N LYS A 377 -12.52 18.48 15.59
CA LYS A 377 -12.92 18.42 16.98
C LYS A 377 -12.51 19.70 17.68
N THR A 378 -13.48 20.49 18.13
CA THR A 378 -13.27 21.74 18.84
C THR A 378 -13.44 21.58 20.36
N GLY A 379 -12.90 22.51 21.16
CA GLY A 379 -13.04 22.49 22.63
C GLY A 379 -11.96 21.72 23.38
N GLY A 380 -10.89 21.28 22.70
CA GLY A 380 -9.61 20.88 23.31
C GLY A 380 -8.60 22.04 23.33
N PRO A 381 -7.36 21.81 23.81
CA PRO A 381 -6.30 22.84 23.78
C PRO A 381 -5.89 23.25 22.35
N ILE A 382 -6.11 22.37 21.37
CA ILE A 382 -5.98 22.64 19.94
C ILE A 382 -7.15 21.97 19.19
N ASP A 383 -7.56 22.57 18.07
CA ASP A 383 -8.55 22.00 17.16
C ASP A 383 -7.87 20.90 16.32
N VAL A 384 -8.39 19.66 16.40
CA VAL A 384 -7.77 18.50 15.74
C VAL A 384 -8.68 17.96 14.63
N PRO A 385 -8.22 17.91 13.38
CA PRO A 385 -8.95 17.28 12.29
C PRO A 385 -8.95 15.75 12.41
N HIS A 386 -10.10 15.13 12.12
CA HIS A 386 -10.34 13.70 12.11
C HIS A 386 -10.98 13.27 10.77
N SER A 387 -10.63 12.08 10.28
CA SER A 387 -11.27 11.41 9.12
C SER A 387 -12.04 10.17 9.59
N TRP A 388 -12.99 9.73 8.76
CA TRP A 388 -13.78 8.53 9.03
C TRP A 388 -13.17 7.32 8.31
N ASP A 389 -12.81 6.28 9.06
CA ASP A 389 -12.17 5.06 8.51
C ASP A 389 -13.16 3.93 8.15
N GLY A 390 -14.46 4.18 8.28
CA GLY A 390 -15.52 3.18 8.11
C GLY A 390 -16.08 2.63 9.42
N SER A 391 -15.32 2.75 10.52
CA SER A 391 -15.66 2.24 11.86
C SER A 391 -15.63 3.31 12.95
N GLY A 392 -14.82 4.35 12.78
CA GLY A 392 -14.61 5.40 13.76
C GLY A 392 -13.95 6.66 13.18
N TRP A 393 -13.93 7.72 13.99
CA TRP A 393 -13.23 8.97 13.68
C TRP A 393 -11.77 8.87 14.14
N ILE A 394 -10.84 8.87 13.19
CA ILE A 394 -9.40 8.81 13.44
C ILE A 394 -8.77 10.20 13.29
N PRO A 395 -7.89 10.66 14.21
CA PRO A 395 -7.24 11.96 14.10
C PRO A 395 -6.17 11.96 12.99
N PHE A 396 -6.03 13.08 12.29
CA PHE A 396 -5.00 13.26 11.24
C PHE A 396 -3.59 13.34 11.81
N SER A 397 -3.46 13.74 13.07
CA SER A 397 -2.19 13.81 13.78
C SER A 397 -2.22 12.92 15.03
N PRO A 398 -1.13 12.20 15.32
CA PRO A 398 -0.91 11.54 16.61
C PRO A 398 -1.14 12.51 17.77
N LEU A 399 -1.98 12.15 18.74
CA LEU A 399 -2.27 13.00 19.91
C LEU A 399 -1.52 12.53 21.15
N GLU A 400 -1.12 11.26 21.17
CA GLU A 400 -0.35 10.65 22.25
C GLU A 400 0.86 9.88 21.70
N ALA A 401 1.91 9.71 22.50
CA ALA A 401 3.14 9.03 22.08
C ALA A 401 2.89 7.60 21.56
N LYS A 402 1.86 6.92 22.07
CA LYS A 402 1.43 5.59 21.62
C LYS A 402 1.01 5.55 20.14
N ASP A 403 0.52 6.67 19.61
CA ASP A 403 0.00 6.77 18.24
C ASP A 403 1.12 6.77 17.18
N ILE A 404 2.39 6.91 17.60
CA ILE A 404 3.60 6.82 16.76
C ILE A 404 4.59 5.75 17.24
N ASN A 405 4.15 4.82 18.10
CA ASN A 405 5.05 3.87 18.78
C ASN A 405 6.21 4.55 19.55
N ALA A 406 6.03 5.80 20.00
CA ALA A 406 7.00 6.48 20.85
C ALA A 406 6.76 6.07 22.32
N GLU A 407 7.86 5.76 23.00
CA GLU A 407 7.84 5.31 24.39
C GLU A 407 7.36 6.43 25.32
N THR A 408 6.45 6.11 26.25
CA THR A 408 5.99 7.09 27.24
C THR A 408 7.10 7.37 28.27
N PRO A 409 7.11 8.52 28.96
CA PRO A 409 8.06 8.77 30.04
C PRO A 409 8.09 7.65 31.11
N GLY A 410 6.93 7.02 31.38
CA GLY A 410 6.83 5.85 32.25
C GLY A 410 7.47 4.60 31.66
N GLY A 411 7.19 4.28 30.39
CA GLY A 411 7.82 3.13 29.70
C GLY A 411 9.33 3.28 29.52
N ALA A 412 9.82 4.51 29.30
CA ALA A 412 11.24 4.82 29.27
C ALA A 412 11.87 4.64 30.66
N GLN A 413 11.17 5.03 31.72
CA GLN A 413 11.60 4.82 33.10
C GLN A 413 11.60 3.33 33.47
N ASP A 414 10.62 2.54 33.02
CA ASP A 414 10.56 1.09 33.26
C ASP A 414 11.66 0.34 32.52
N LYS A 415 11.96 0.72 31.27
CA LYS A 415 13.13 0.21 30.54
C LYS A 415 14.44 0.60 31.23
N ALA A 416 14.56 1.82 31.74
CA ALA A 416 15.73 2.24 32.50
C ALA A 416 15.84 1.49 33.84
N ASN A 417 14.73 1.22 34.52
CA ASN A 417 14.69 0.45 35.75
C ASN A 417 15.06 -1.02 35.48
N ASN A 418 14.52 -1.65 34.45
CA ASN A 418 14.89 -3.01 34.05
C ASN A 418 16.37 -3.09 33.66
N ALA A 419 16.88 -2.16 32.85
CA ALA A 419 18.30 -2.12 32.50
C ALA A 419 19.20 -1.94 33.74
N ARG A 420 18.77 -1.12 34.71
CA ARG A 420 19.44 -0.97 36.01
C ARG A 420 19.39 -2.26 36.83
N ASP A 421 18.26 -2.94 36.87
CA ASP A 421 18.07 -4.15 37.66
C ASP A 421 18.81 -5.34 37.04
N GLU A 422 18.87 -5.43 35.71
CA GLU A 422 19.72 -6.37 34.97
C GLU A 422 21.21 -6.09 35.21
N ALA A 423 21.63 -4.81 35.17
CA ALA A 423 23.00 -4.43 35.51
C ALA A 423 23.34 -4.78 36.96
N ASN A 424 22.42 -4.54 37.91
CA ASN A 424 22.59 -4.92 39.31
C ASN A 424 22.67 -6.44 39.49
N GLN A 425 21.86 -7.23 38.78
CA GLN A 425 21.94 -8.69 38.80
C GLN A 425 23.27 -9.19 38.25
N TYR A 426 23.74 -8.63 37.14
CA TYR A 426 25.05 -8.95 36.58
C TYR A 426 26.16 -8.62 37.56
N THR A 427 26.17 -7.41 38.14
CA THR A 427 27.16 -6.99 39.15
C THR A 427 27.11 -7.87 40.40
N ASN A 428 25.92 -8.23 40.90
CA ASN A 428 25.77 -9.12 42.05
C ASN A 428 26.29 -10.54 41.74
N SER A 429 26.05 -11.05 40.53
CA SER A 429 26.60 -12.35 40.10
C SER A 429 28.13 -12.32 39.96
N GLN A 430 28.72 -11.21 39.50
CA GLN A 430 30.17 -11.02 39.49
C GLN A 430 30.74 -10.89 40.91
N LEU A 431 30.03 -10.22 41.82
CA LEU A 431 30.40 -10.09 43.23
C LEU A 431 30.33 -11.44 43.96
N GLU A 432 29.27 -12.22 43.74
CA GLU A 432 29.13 -13.57 44.30
C GLU A 432 30.24 -14.51 43.80
N ASN A 433 30.61 -14.42 42.51
CA ASN A 433 31.76 -15.15 41.96
C ASN A 433 33.09 -14.69 42.58
N TYR A 434 33.30 -13.40 42.80
CA TYR A 434 34.51 -12.87 43.45
C TYR A 434 34.60 -13.30 44.92
N VAL A 435 33.48 -13.25 45.66
CA VAL A 435 33.37 -13.70 47.05
C VAL A 435 33.61 -15.21 47.18
N GLN A 436 33.11 -16.02 46.23
CA GLN A 436 33.37 -17.46 46.20
C GLN A 436 34.81 -17.82 45.80
N THR A 437 35.49 -16.99 45.00
CA THR A 437 36.81 -17.35 44.45
C THR A 437 37.99 -16.81 45.26
N VAL A 438 37.83 -15.71 46.01
CA VAL A 438 38.97 -15.02 46.66
C VAL A 438 38.96 -15.05 48.19
N ILE A 439 37.81 -15.24 48.86
CA ILE A 439 37.73 -14.98 50.32
C ILE A 439 37.47 -16.22 51.19
N TYR A 440 36.89 -17.31 50.67
CA TYR A 440 36.39 -18.39 51.56
C TYR A 440 37.38 -19.49 51.99
N ASN A 441 38.63 -19.55 51.50
CA ASN A 441 39.50 -20.71 51.75
C ASN A 441 40.92 -20.46 52.30
N GLN A 442 41.29 -19.23 52.71
CA GLN A 442 42.60 -19.03 53.38
C GLN A 442 42.60 -18.21 54.68
N ASP A 443 41.62 -17.35 54.97
CA ASP A 443 41.77 -16.41 56.11
C ASP A 443 40.85 -16.63 57.33
N MET A 444 39.85 -17.52 57.26
CA MET A 444 38.94 -17.72 58.40
C MET A 444 39.59 -18.43 59.61
N SER A 445 40.59 -19.30 59.43
CA SER A 445 41.30 -19.90 60.58
C SER A 445 42.46 -19.03 61.10
N ALA A 446 42.99 -18.13 60.26
CA ALA A 446 44.06 -17.22 60.63
C ALA A 446 43.53 -16.00 61.40
N ILE A 447 42.37 -15.47 61.01
CA ILE A 447 41.71 -14.34 61.67
C ILE A 447 41.09 -14.77 63.00
N GLN A 448 40.53 -15.98 63.13
CA GLN A 448 39.98 -16.47 64.40
C GLN A 448 41.07 -16.65 65.47
N ASN A 449 42.28 -17.08 65.09
CA ASN A 449 43.43 -17.19 66.00
C ASN A 449 44.09 -15.85 66.36
N GLN A 450 43.86 -14.78 65.57
CA GLN A 450 44.31 -13.42 65.89
C GLN A 450 43.32 -12.64 66.75
N ILE A 451 42.03 -13.01 66.74
CA ILE A 451 40.96 -12.33 67.47
C ILE A 451 40.82 -12.86 68.92
N ASP A 452 41.13 -14.14 69.18
CA ASP A 452 41.07 -14.73 70.54
C ASP A 452 42.27 -14.33 71.45
N GLY A 453 43.05 -13.32 71.05
CA GLY A 453 44.25 -12.83 71.76
C GLY A 453 44.12 -11.43 72.34
N SER A 454 42.91 -10.97 72.70
CA SER A 454 42.74 -9.65 73.33
C SER A 454 43.27 -9.68 74.77
N ILE A 455 44.49 -9.20 74.97
CA ILE A 455 45.10 -9.01 76.29
C ILE A 455 44.34 -7.89 77.01
N THR A 456 43.57 -8.24 78.04
CA THR A 456 42.91 -7.27 78.92
C THR A 456 43.89 -6.87 80.02
N THR A 457 44.00 -5.57 80.29
CA THR A 457 44.77 -5.09 81.45
C THR A 457 43.83 -4.71 82.58
N TRP A 458 44.00 -5.36 83.72
CA TRP A 458 43.23 -5.13 84.94
C TRP A 458 44.02 -4.22 85.89
N PHE A 459 43.36 -3.22 86.47
CA PHE A 459 43.97 -2.25 87.39
C PHE A 459 43.31 -2.37 88.77
N TYR A 460 44.04 -2.92 89.74
CA TYR A 460 43.57 -3.11 91.13
C TYR A 460 44.67 -2.75 92.13
N ASP A 461 44.35 -2.65 93.41
CA ASP A 461 45.26 -2.15 94.45
C ASP A 461 45.93 -3.27 95.29
N TYR A 462 45.84 -4.53 94.85
CA TYR A 462 46.38 -5.73 95.50
C TYR A 462 47.13 -6.65 94.53
N ASP A 463 47.89 -7.65 95.04
CA ASP A 463 48.59 -8.63 94.18
C ASP A 463 47.64 -9.76 93.70
N PRO A 464 47.73 -10.19 92.43
CA PRO A 464 46.79 -11.15 91.87
C PRO A 464 47.07 -12.59 92.33
N SER A 465 46.01 -13.37 92.50
CA SER A 465 46.03 -14.79 92.83
C SER A 465 44.92 -15.53 92.07
N MET A 466 44.89 -16.87 92.14
CA MET A 466 43.76 -17.65 91.60
C MET A 466 42.47 -17.51 92.43
N SER A 467 42.52 -16.83 93.57
CA SER A 467 41.41 -16.73 94.54
C SER A 467 40.82 -15.32 94.67
N ASN A 468 41.38 -14.33 93.96
CA ASN A 468 40.85 -12.97 93.88
C ASN A 468 40.52 -12.58 92.44
N GLU A 469 39.77 -11.49 92.28
CA GLU A 469 39.42 -10.98 90.96
C GLU A 469 40.67 -10.44 90.24
N PRO A 470 40.81 -10.68 88.93
CA PRO A 470 39.78 -11.24 88.04
C PRO A 470 39.78 -12.79 87.94
N ALA A 471 40.83 -13.48 88.39
CA ALA A 471 41.00 -14.90 88.07
C ALA A 471 40.05 -15.86 88.80
N ASN A 472 39.49 -15.46 89.95
CA ASN A 472 38.45 -16.23 90.64
C ASN A 472 37.12 -16.29 89.87
N LEU A 473 36.90 -15.42 88.88
CA LEU A 473 35.70 -15.42 88.02
C LEU A 473 35.83 -16.40 86.86
N TRP A 474 37.04 -16.90 86.56
CA TRP A 474 37.31 -17.84 85.47
C TRP A 474 37.19 -19.27 85.98
N SER A 475 35.96 -19.76 85.98
CA SER A 475 35.59 -21.02 86.63
C SER A 475 35.92 -22.26 85.79
N THR A 476 35.98 -22.12 84.47
CA THR A 476 36.31 -23.18 83.51
C THR A 476 37.69 -22.98 82.89
N ASP A 477 38.28 -24.07 82.38
CA ASP A 477 39.57 -23.98 81.67
C ASP A 477 39.44 -23.30 80.30
N GLU A 478 38.25 -23.30 79.69
CA GLU A 478 37.94 -22.54 78.47
C GLU A 478 37.95 -21.03 78.76
N GLU A 479 37.32 -20.59 79.85
CA GLU A 479 37.39 -19.19 80.30
C GLU A 479 38.83 -18.78 80.64
N LYS A 480 39.60 -19.62 81.34
CA LYS A 480 41.02 -19.32 81.64
C LYS A 480 41.89 -19.25 80.38
N ASN A 481 41.59 -20.04 79.35
CA ASN A 481 42.31 -19.99 78.07
C ASN A 481 42.06 -18.68 77.32
N ASN A 482 40.86 -18.10 77.40
CA ASN A 482 40.55 -16.80 76.80
C ASN A 482 41.32 -15.63 77.46
N HIS A 483 41.78 -15.82 78.70
CA HIS A 483 42.51 -14.80 79.47
C HIS A 483 44.02 -15.06 79.50
N LEU A 484 44.55 -16.02 78.73
CA LEU A 484 45.99 -16.26 78.65
C LEU A 484 46.69 -15.05 78.02
N GLY A 485 47.64 -14.48 78.76
CA GLY A 485 48.34 -13.26 78.37
C GLY A 485 47.77 -11.98 78.98
N ASP A 486 46.61 -12.02 79.63
CA ASP A 486 46.04 -10.87 80.36
C ASP A 486 47.06 -10.28 81.34
N LEU A 487 47.04 -8.96 81.45
CA LEU A 487 47.91 -8.21 82.34
C LEU A 487 47.15 -7.75 83.56
N PHE A 488 47.82 -7.77 84.70
CA PHE A 488 47.30 -7.23 85.94
C PHE A 488 48.31 -6.23 86.47
N TYR A 489 47.89 -4.98 86.66
CA TYR A 489 48.69 -3.91 87.25
C TYR A 489 48.20 -3.60 88.65
N ASN A 490 49.07 -3.80 89.63
CA ASN A 490 48.81 -3.38 91.00
C ASN A 490 49.11 -1.87 91.13
N THR A 491 48.08 -1.04 91.28
CA THR A 491 48.18 0.42 91.40
C THR A 491 48.83 0.88 92.71
N SER A 492 48.86 0.03 93.74
CA SER A 492 49.49 0.31 95.04
C SER A 492 50.97 -0.06 95.07
N SER A 493 51.34 -1.23 94.52
CA SER A 493 52.73 -1.72 94.53
C SER A 493 53.52 -1.34 93.28
N GLY A 494 52.83 -0.97 92.20
CA GLY A 494 53.41 -0.66 90.91
C GLY A 494 53.95 -1.90 90.16
N TYR A 495 53.52 -3.10 90.51
CA TYR A 495 53.96 -4.34 89.85
C TYR A 495 52.95 -4.85 88.83
N THR A 496 53.47 -5.35 87.72
CA THR A 496 52.67 -5.97 86.65
C THR A 496 52.83 -7.50 86.67
N TYR A 497 51.73 -8.21 86.47
CA TYR A 497 51.67 -9.67 86.36
C TYR A 497 51.01 -10.05 85.03
N ARG A 498 51.34 -11.23 84.51
CA ARG A 498 50.71 -11.83 83.33
C ARG A 498 50.09 -13.17 83.69
N PHE A 499 48.86 -13.41 83.23
CA PHE A 499 48.23 -14.71 83.38
C PHE A 499 48.82 -15.71 82.38
N ALA A 500 49.26 -16.87 82.87
CA ALA A 500 49.91 -17.87 82.03
C ALA A 500 49.66 -19.30 82.53
N LEU A 501 49.70 -20.25 81.59
CA LEU A 501 49.70 -21.68 81.86
C LEU A 501 51.16 -22.18 81.83
N ASN A 502 51.68 -22.64 82.96
CA ASN A 502 53.04 -23.18 83.06
C ASN A 502 53.02 -24.59 83.66
N ASN A 503 53.61 -25.57 82.97
CA ASN A 503 53.54 -27.00 83.31
C ASN A 503 52.12 -27.49 83.62
N SER A 504 51.14 -27.07 82.80
CA SER A 504 49.72 -27.41 82.95
C SER A 504 49.04 -26.85 84.21
N VAL A 505 49.61 -25.82 84.86
CA VAL A 505 49.01 -25.09 85.98
C VAL A 505 48.85 -23.61 85.64
N TYR A 506 47.62 -23.10 85.74
CA TYR A 506 47.32 -21.67 85.55
C TYR A 506 47.83 -20.86 86.74
N GLN A 507 48.57 -19.78 86.46
CA GLN A 507 49.11 -18.90 87.49
C GLN A 507 49.39 -17.49 86.96
N TRP A 508 49.40 -16.52 87.87
CA TRP A 508 49.92 -15.18 87.61
C TRP A 508 51.43 -15.15 87.77
N ILE A 509 52.13 -14.72 86.71
CA ILE A 509 53.59 -14.61 86.69
C ILE A 509 53.96 -13.13 86.71
N ARG A 510 54.77 -12.71 87.68
CA ARG A 510 55.24 -11.33 87.76
C ARG A 510 56.17 -11.00 86.59
N ILE A 511 55.91 -9.87 85.92
CA ILE A 511 56.79 -9.32 84.89
C ILE A 511 57.87 -8.47 85.57
N THR A 512 59.14 -8.75 85.25
CA THR A 512 60.30 -8.00 85.81
C THR A 512 60.78 -6.88 84.90
N ASP A 513 60.15 -6.70 83.74
CA ASP A 513 60.46 -5.64 82.77
C ASP A 513 59.89 -4.28 83.23
N THR A 514 60.78 -3.30 83.40
CA THR A 514 60.45 -1.97 83.90
C THR A 514 59.72 -1.10 82.87
N ASP A 515 59.87 -1.35 81.57
CA ASP A 515 59.27 -0.52 80.52
C ASP A 515 57.78 -0.82 80.35
N VAL A 516 57.39 -2.10 80.47
CA VAL A 516 55.99 -2.55 80.48
C VAL A 516 55.24 -1.97 81.69
N THR A 517 55.93 -1.88 82.82
CA THR A 517 55.38 -1.32 84.06
C THR A 517 55.10 0.19 83.95
N LYS A 518 55.96 0.93 83.22
CA LYS A 518 55.81 2.36 82.98
C LYS A 518 54.72 2.67 81.95
N ALA A 519 54.63 1.88 80.88
CA ALA A 519 53.60 2.01 79.85
C ALA A 519 52.18 1.89 80.43
N LEU A 520 51.97 1.00 81.40
CA LEU A 520 50.66 0.82 82.06
C LEU A 520 50.32 1.94 83.06
N SER A 521 51.33 2.53 83.71
CA SER A 521 51.14 3.74 84.53
C SER A 521 50.70 4.95 83.69
N ASP A 522 51.19 5.07 82.45
CA ASP A 522 50.82 6.18 81.55
C ASP A 522 49.43 5.95 80.92
N ALA A 523 49.06 4.70 80.64
CA ALA A 523 47.73 4.34 80.15
C ALA A 523 46.60 4.65 81.17
N SER A 524 46.85 4.43 82.46
CA SER A 524 45.89 4.80 83.52
C SER A 524 45.60 6.30 83.59
N LYS A 525 46.55 7.17 83.21
CA LYS A 525 46.37 8.63 83.21
C LYS A 525 45.65 9.17 81.97
N ALA A 526 45.69 8.45 80.85
CA ALA A 526 45.08 8.89 79.59
C ALA A 526 43.55 8.71 79.55
N GLN A 527 42.99 7.82 80.37
CA GLN A 527 41.55 7.57 80.43
C GLN A 527 40.77 8.76 81.03
N ASP A 528 41.32 9.45 82.03
CA ASP A 528 40.69 10.62 82.68
C ASP A 528 40.50 11.83 81.74
N THR A 529 41.23 11.91 80.62
CA THR A 529 41.17 13.08 79.71
C THR A 529 40.11 12.95 78.61
N ALA A 530 39.63 11.73 78.32
CA ALA A 530 38.68 11.48 77.23
C ALA A 530 37.20 11.74 77.58
N ASP A 531 36.87 11.90 78.86
CA ASP A 531 35.48 12.02 79.34
C ASP A 531 34.88 13.44 79.24
N SER A 532 35.59 14.45 78.73
CA SER A 532 35.07 15.83 78.57
C SER A 532 34.86 16.24 77.10
N LYS A 533 33.61 16.36 76.61
CA LYS A 533 33.24 16.75 75.21
C LYS A 533 32.65 18.18 75.10
N ARG A 534 33.02 18.94 74.04
CA ARG A 534 32.48 20.27 73.63
C ARG A 534 31.09 20.19 72.95
N ARG A 535 30.23 21.22 73.04
CA ARG A 535 28.77 21.14 72.74
C ARG A 535 28.30 22.03 71.57
N VAL A 536 27.22 21.61 70.89
CA VAL A 536 26.52 22.38 69.83
C VAL A 536 25.04 22.56 70.18
N PHE A 537 24.57 23.80 70.15
CA PHE A 537 23.21 24.22 70.44
C PHE A 537 22.44 24.50 69.15
N VAL A 538 21.21 23.98 69.06
CA VAL A 538 20.29 24.23 67.93
C VAL A 538 19.12 25.14 68.31
N ASN A 539 18.95 25.40 69.61
CA ASN A 539 18.00 26.34 70.21
C ASN A 539 18.77 27.30 71.13
N GLN A 540 18.13 28.36 71.67
CA GLN A 540 18.81 29.33 72.54
C GLN A 540 19.62 28.63 73.66
N PRO A 541 20.95 28.82 73.73
CA PRO A 541 21.82 28.13 74.67
C PRO A 541 21.42 28.37 76.13
N SER A 542 21.37 27.30 76.93
CA SER A 542 21.18 27.39 78.39
C SER A 542 22.51 27.07 79.09
N PRO A 543 22.93 27.88 80.09
CA PRO A 543 24.12 27.55 80.87
C PRO A 543 24.01 26.18 81.57
N PRO A 544 25.09 25.40 81.65
CA PRO A 544 26.45 25.83 81.38
C PRO A 544 26.82 25.76 79.89
N TYR A 545 27.54 26.76 79.38
CA TYR A 545 28.19 26.75 78.07
C TYR A 545 29.60 27.33 78.19
N GLU A 546 30.50 26.88 77.33
CA GLU A 546 31.93 27.22 77.40
C GLU A 546 32.41 27.91 76.11
N PRO A 547 33.50 28.71 76.16
CA PRO A 547 34.08 29.31 74.98
C PRO A 547 34.44 28.24 73.94
N GLY A 548 33.94 28.40 72.73
CA GLY A 548 34.07 27.41 71.65
C GLY A 548 32.86 26.52 71.42
N ASP A 549 31.81 26.60 72.26
CA ASP A 549 30.50 26.02 71.92
C ASP A 549 29.85 26.78 70.74
N ILE A 550 29.04 26.09 69.93
CA ILE A 550 28.45 26.63 68.68
C ILE A 550 26.93 26.71 68.79
N TRP A 551 26.31 27.79 68.29
CA TRP A 551 24.86 27.95 68.19
C TRP A 551 24.44 28.29 66.75
N THR A 552 23.57 27.46 66.16
CA THR A 552 23.26 27.50 64.71
C THR A 552 21.92 28.14 64.35
N GLN A 553 21.26 28.85 65.30
CA GLN A 553 20.00 29.55 65.06
C GLN A 553 19.95 30.92 65.75
N GLY A 554 20.88 31.81 65.42
CA GLY A 554 20.76 33.23 65.79
C GLY A 554 19.52 33.90 65.17
N THR A 555 19.26 35.16 65.51
CA THR A 555 18.00 35.90 65.21
C THR A 555 17.47 35.78 63.77
N ASN A 556 18.32 35.59 62.75
CA ASN A 556 17.93 35.37 61.36
C ASN A 556 18.50 34.08 60.74
N GLY A 557 18.79 33.05 61.54
CA GLY A 557 19.51 31.83 61.09
C GLY A 557 21.03 32.00 61.05
N ASP A 558 21.55 32.98 61.79
CA ASP A 558 22.99 33.24 61.90
C ASP A 558 23.72 32.12 62.66
N ILE A 559 24.95 31.80 62.26
CA ILE A 559 25.86 30.91 63.00
C ILE A 559 26.68 31.76 63.99
N LEU A 560 26.55 31.44 65.27
CA LEU A 560 27.18 32.13 66.39
C LEU A 560 28.13 31.20 67.16
N SER A 561 29.23 31.73 67.69
CA SER A 561 30.15 30.99 68.58
C SER A 561 30.24 31.66 69.94
N CYS A 562 30.25 30.85 71.00
CA CYS A 562 30.40 31.31 72.38
C CYS A 562 31.83 31.79 72.63
N GLN A 563 31.99 33.02 73.13
CA GLN A 563 33.28 33.57 73.55
C GLN A 563 33.46 33.60 75.07
N THR A 564 32.38 33.57 75.86
CA THR A 564 32.43 33.72 77.31
C THR A 564 31.68 32.60 78.02
N ALA A 565 32.34 31.90 78.95
CA ALA A 565 31.74 30.79 79.69
C ALA A 565 30.62 31.24 80.61
N LYS A 566 29.62 30.38 80.83
CA LYS A 566 28.65 30.49 81.91
C LYS A 566 28.43 29.16 82.61
N GLN A 567 28.15 29.22 83.91
CA GLN A 567 27.94 28.06 84.77
C GLN A 567 26.46 27.67 84.88
N GLU A 568 26.19 26.45 85.32
CA GLU A 568 24.83 25.93 85.46
C GLU A 568 24.01 26.77 86.45
N GLY A 569 22.83 27.23 86.03
CA GLY A 569 21.95 28.11 86.81
C GLY A 569 22.10 29.61 86.55
N GLU A 570 23.09 30.05 85.77
CA GLU A 570 23.17 31.43 85.30
C GLU A 570 22.19 31.71 84.15
N SER A 571 21.82 32.99 83.95
CA SER A 571 20.96 33.37 82.83
C SER A 571 21.76 33.56 81.54
N TYR A 572 21.22 33.10 80.42
CA TYR A 572 21.77 33.35 79.08
C TYR A 572 22.03 34.84 78.82
N ALA A 573 23.16 35.17 78.18
CA ALA A 573 23.43 36.51 77.69
C ALA A 573 23.82 36.47 76.20
N ALA A 574 23.09 37.21 75.37
CA ALA A 574 23.33 37.24 73.91
C ALA A 574 24.72 37.82 73.55
N ALA A 575 25.28 38.68 74.41
CA ALA A 575 26.63 39.24 74.21
C ALA A 575 27.75 38.19 74.32
N ASP A 576 27.49 37.03 74.91
CA ASP A 576 28.47 35.94 74.99
C ASP A 576 28.68 35.25 73.62
N TRP A 577 27.84 35.58 72.63
CA TRP A 577 27.74 34.91 71.33
C TRP A 577 27.99 35.90 70.19
N VAL A 578 28.97 35.58 69.31
CA VAL A 578 29.38 36.46 68.19
C VAL A 578 29.22 35.78 66.83
N LYS A 579 28.90 36.56 65.79
CA LYS A 579 28.70 36.06 64.41
C LYS A 579 29.98 35.50 63.82
N ALA A 580 29.90 34.28 63.29
CA ALA A 580 31.05 33.56 62.74
C ALA A 580 31.27 33.77 61.22
N ALA A 581 30.32 34.37 60.47
CA ALA A 581 30.39 34.53 59.01
C ALA A 581 30.07 35.96 58.50
N LYS A 582 30.73 36.43 57.42
CA LYS A 582 30.60 37.77 56.80
C LYS A 582 30.33 37.68 55.27
N TYR A 583 29.08 37.73 54.78
CA TYR A 583 28.79 37.87 53.35
C TYR A 583 27.55 38.76 53.09
N THR A 584 27.64 39.65 52.08
CA THR A 584 26.67 40.49 51.31
C THR A 584 26.57 42.03 51.55
N ASP A 585 26.90 42.81 50.50
CA ASP A 585 26.50 44.23 50.29
C ASP A 585 26.23 44.57 48.79
N ASP A 586 24.96 44.49 48.35
CA ASP A 586 24.51 44.67 46.95
C ASP A 586 24.47 46.13 46.44
N GLN A 587 25.10 47.08 47.15
CA GLN A 587 24.97 48.52 46.89
C GLN A 587 25.53 48.96 45.52
N ARG A 588 26.53 48.26 44.98
CA ARG A 588 27.17 48.60 43.70
C ARG A 588 26.31 48.31 42.46
N ALA A 589 25.37 47.37 42.55
CA ALA A 589 24.50 47.04 41.42
C ALA A 589 23.42 48.12 41.20
N ILE A 590 22.91 48.69 42.29
CA ILE A 590 21.85 49.71 42.29
C ILE A 590 22.35 51.05 41.70
N ASP A 591 23.59 51.44 42.01
CA ASP A 591 24.16 52.69 41.49
C ASP A 591 24.41 52.65 39.97
N ALA A 592 24.65 51.46 39.40
CA ALA A 592 24.85 51.30 37.95
C ALA A 592 23.54 51.41 37.17
N GLU A 593 22.44 50.91 37.73
CA GLU A 593 21.10 50.98 37.12
C GLU A 593 20.60 52.43 37.01
N ASN A 594 20.73 53.22 38.09
CA ASN A 594 20.24 54.60 38.12
C ASN A 594 20.98 55.51 37.12
N ASN A 595 22.30 55.34 36.95
CA ASN A 595 23.06 56.12 35.97
C ASN A 595 22.65 55.84 34.52
N ALA A 596 22.21 54.61 34.20
CA ALA A 596 21.74 54.27 32.86
C ALA A 596 20.37 54.90 32.54
N ILE A 597 19.50 55.02 33.55
CA ILE A 597 18.18 55.64 33.42
C ILE A 597 18.32 57.15 33.15
N ASP A 598 19.18 57.87 33.88
CA ASP A 598 19.37 59.31 33.72
C ASP A 598 19.90 59.70 32.33
N TYR A 599 20.82 58.91 31.77
CA TYR A 599 21.33 59.14 30.40
C TYR A 599 20.22 58.96 29.35
N THR A 600 19.36 57.96 29.53
CA THR A 600 18.27 57.66 28.59
C THR A 600 17.21 58.76 28.59
N ASN A 601 16.85 59.28 29.78
CA ASN A 601 15.89 60.38 29.91
C ASN A 601 16.38 61.68 29.26
N GLY A 602 17.68 62.00 29.39
CA GLY A 602 18.24 63.19 28.75
C GLY A 602 18.26 63.13 27.21
N GLN A 603 18.30 61.93 26.60
CA GLN A 603 18.18 61.77 25.15
C GLN A 603 16.74 61.94 24.66
N VAL A 604 15.74 61.54 25.46
CA VAL A 604 14.32 61.70 25.11
C VAL A 604 13.92 63.18 25.10
N GLU A 605 14.36 63.96 26.10
CA GLU A 605 14.09 65.41 26.16
C GLU A 605 14.62 66.15 24.91
N GLN A 606 15.82 65.80 24.42
CA GLN A 606 16.38 66.40 23.20
C GLN A 606 15.59 66.05 21.94
N VAL A 607 14.98 64.87 21.89
CA VAL A 607 14.13 64.45 20.76
C VAL A 607 12.76 65.12 20.83
N GLU A 608 12.17 65.27 22.01
CA GLU A 608 10.91 66.00 22.21
C GLU A 608 11.04 67.48 21.83
N GLU A 609 12.16 68.13 22.18
CA GLU A 609 12.44 69.53 21.81
C GLU A 609 12.62 69.69 20.27
N ALA A 610 13.24 68.69 19.62
CA ALA A 610 13.39 68.64 18.16
C ALA A 610 12.08 68.35 17.40
N ILE A 611 11.13 67.62 18.01
CA ILE A 611 9.79 67.37 17.48
C ILE A 611 8.91 68.62 17.63
N SER A 612 8.98 69.31 18.78
CA SER A 612 8.22 70.55 19.02
C SER A 612 8.57 71.67 18.03
N GLN A 613 9.84 71.79 17.61
CA GLN A 613 10.26 72.74 16.56
C GLN A 613 9.78 72.34 15.13
N ARG A 614 9.37 71.08 14.93
CA ARG A 614 8.85 70.56 13.65
C ARG A 614 7.32 70.59 13.53
N GLU A 615 6.60 70.79 14.62
CA GLU A 615 5.13 70.88 14.61
C GLU A 615 4.64 72.30 14.31
N LEU A 616 4.62 72.65 13.02
CA LEU A 616 3.91 73.79 12.45
C LEU A 616 2.40 73.67 12.72
N SER A 617 1.93 74.22 13.82
CA SER A 617 0.48 74.33 14.09
C SER A 617 -0.18 75.28 13.08
N ILE A 618 -1.10 74.72 12.28
CA ILE A 618 -1.94 75.49 11.35
C ILE A 618 -3.02 76.21 12.18
N PHE A 619 -3.08 77.54 12.10
CA PHE A 619 -4.17 78.28 12.73
C PHE A 619 -5.50 77.97 12.02
N ARG A 620 -6.57 77.71 12.77
CA ARG A 620 -7.93 77.46 12.24
C ARG A 620 -8.93 78.36 12.94
N GLN A 621 -9.20 79.51 12.36
CA GLN A 621 -10.07 80.54 12.92
C GLN A 621 -10.50 81.51 11.83
N ASP A 622 -11.62 82.21 12.01
CA ASP A 622 -12.13 83.14 10.99
C ASP A 622 -11.36 84.45 10.91
N GLN A 623 -10.81 84.90 12.03
CA GLN A 623 -10.05 86.15 12.13
C GLN A 623 -8.56 85.89 11.92
N GLU A 624 -7.84 86.86 11.37
CA GLU A 624 -6.40 86.76 11.14
C GLU A 624 -5.65 86.52 12.47
N PRO A 625 -4.72 85.55 12.54
CA PRO A 625 -3.91 85.30 13.73
C PRO A 625 -3.15 86.57 14.13
N SER A 626 -3.29 86.99 15.39
CA SER A 626 -2.63 88.18 15.95
C SER A 626 -1.72 87.78 17.11
N GLY A 627 -0.56 88.43 17.24
CA GLY A 627 0.38 88.15 18.33
C GLY A 627 1.87 88.36 18.03
N GLY A 628 2.28 88.40 16.76
CA GLY A 628 3.71 88.45 16.40
C GLY A 628 4.46 87.15 16.76
N GLY A 629 5.60 86.90 16.13
CA GLY A 629 6.37 85.65 16.31
C GLY A 629 6.04 84.52 15.32
N PHE A 630 5.30 84.82 14.25
CA PHE A 630 5.02 83.86 13.17
C PHE A 630 6.28 83.57 12.33
N VAL A 631 6.46 82.30 11.94
CA VAL A 631 7.56 81.87 11.07
C VAL A 631 7.16 81.94 9.59
N VAL A 632 8.10 82.31 8.71
CA VAL A 632 7.84 82.35 7.25
C VAL A 632 7.39 80.96 6.79
N GLY A 633 6.24 80.88 6.12
CA GLY A 633 5.62 79.63 5.69
C GLY A 633 4.60 79.04 6.67
N GLN A 634 4.37 79.65 7.83
CA GLN A 634 3.29 79.23 8.73
C GLN A 634 1.92 79.36 8.03
N LEU A 635 1.02 78.40 8.29
CA LEU A 635 -0.26 78.29 7.59
C LEU A 635 -1.44 78.70 8.48
N TRP A 636 -2.42 79.36 7.87
CA TRP A 636 -3.69 79.72 8.50
C TRP A 636 -4.84 79.35 7.55
N ILE A 637 -5.87 78.72 8.09
CA ILE A 637 -7.12 78.40 7.38
C ILE A 637 -8.23 79.25 7.98
N ARG A 638 -8.91 80.01 7.13
CA ARG A 638 -10.12 80.71 7.52
C ARG A 638 -11.30 79.72 7.54
N THR A 639 -11.92 79.52 8.69
CA THR A 639 -12.91 78.44 8.88
C THR A 639 -14.27 78.70 8.21
N THR A 640 -14.60 79.94 7.87
CA THR A 640 -15.86 80.30 7.18
C THR A 640 -15.92 79.87 5.72
N ASP A 641 -14.80 79.94 5.00
CA ASP A 641 -14.74 79.71 3.54
C ASP A 641 -13.64 78.73 3.13
N PHE A 642 -12.93 78.15 4.11
CA PHE A 642 -11.82 77.23 3.93
C PHE A 642 -10.70 77.77 3.03
N THR A 643 -10.55 79.11 2.97
CA THR A 643 -9.45 79.72 2.22
C THR A 643 -8.13 79.61 2.99
N PHE A 644 -7.06 79.30 2.26
CA PHE A 644 -5.73 79.07 2.81
C PHE A 644 -4.89 80.34 2.71
N PHE A 645 -4.18 80.66 3.79
CA PHE A 645 -3.23 81.77 3.87
C PHE A 645 -1.88 81.26 4.38
N ARG A 646 -0.80 81.89 3.91
CA ARG A 646 0.57 81.64 4.38
C ARG A 646 1.20 82.93 4.91
N TRP A 647 1.95 82.84 5.99
CA TRP A 647 2.73 83.96 6.51
C TRP A 647 3.99 84.17 5.66
N THR A 648 4.15 85.36 5.08
CA THR A 648 5.30 85.68 4.21
C THR A 648 6.52 86.22 4.95
N GLY A 649 6.42 86.39 6.27
CA GLY A 649 7.41 87.10 7.09
C GLY A 649 6.96 88.49 7.50
N SER A 650 6.03 89.09 6.75
CA SER A 650 5.48 90.42 7.00
C SER A 650 3.95 90.51 6.98
N ALA A 651 3.26 89.58 6.30
CA ALA A 651 1.80 89.56 6.21
C ALA A 651 1.26 88.15 5.95
N TRP A 652 -0.03 87.94 6.21
CA TRP A 652 -0.77 86.76 5.76
C TRP A 652 -1.26 86.96 4.31
N GLU A 653 -0.77 86.15 3.37
CA GLU A 653 -1.17 86.20 1.96
C GLU A 653 -1.95 84.95 1.56
N GLN A 654 -3.01 85.13 0.77
CA GLN A 654 -3.84 84.04 0.29
C GLN A 654 -3.05 83.13 -0.67
N PHE A 655 -3.10 81.84 -0.41
CA PHE A 655 -2.49 80.80 -1.22
C PHE A 655 -3.57 80.05 -1.99
N THR A 656 -3.56 80.15 -3.32
CA THR A 656 -4.50 79.45 -4.20
C THR A 656 -3.77 78.28 -4.90
N PRO A 657 -4.05 77.01 -4.57
CA PRO A 657 -3.50 75.88 -5.31
C PRO A 657 -4.10 75.83 -6.73
N SER A 658 -3.30 75.57 -7.77
CA SER A 658 -3.78 75.49 -9.16
C SER A 658 -4.67 74.25 -9.38
N VAL A 659 -5.94 74.45 -9.76
CA VAL A 659 -7.00 73.43 -9.84
C VAL A 659 -7.12 72.76 -11.22
N ASN A 660 -6.02 72.24 -11.79
CA ASN A 660 -6.07 71.51 -13.07
C ASN A 660 -6.09 69.98 -12.92
N SER A 661 -5.81 69.43 -11.74
CA SER A 661 -5.77 67.98 -11.49
C SER A 661 -7.05 67.39 -10.90
N VAL A 662 -7.95 68.22 -10.35
CA VAL A 662 -9.15 67.75 -9.63
C VAL A 662 -10.26 67.31 -10.60
N ASN A 663 -10.50 68.07 -11.68
CA ASN A 663 -11.54 67.72 -12.67
C ASN A 663 -11.27 66.40 -13.42
N GLY A 664 -10.00 66.02 -13.57
CA GLY A 664 -9.64 64.73 -14.17
C GLY A 664 -9.86 63.53 -13.24
N ILE A 665 -9.81 63.77 -11.92
CA ILE A 665 -10.05 62.74 -10.91
C ILE A 665 -11.55 62.54 -10.71
N ASP A 666 -12.34 63.61 -10.67
CA ASP A 666 -13.81 63.52 -10.54
C ASP A 666 -14.45 62.74 -11.69
N ASN A 667 -14.00 62.98 -12.93
CA ASN A 667 -14.49 62.23 -14.09
C ASN A 667 -14.10 60.74 -14.02
N ARG A 668 -12.88 60.43 -13.58
CA ARG A 668 -12.43 59.02 -13.43
C ARG A 668 -13.15 58.31 -12.29
N LEU A 669 -13.44 59.03 -11.21
CA LEU A 669 -14.19 58.50 -10.07
C LEU A 669 -15.65 58.23 -10.45
N SER A 670 -16.29 59.15 -11.17
CA SER A 670 -17.66 58.97 -11.65
C SER A 670 -17.79 57.78 -12.61
N ILE A 671 -16.82 57.58 -13.50
CA ILE A 671 -16.77 56.39 -14.39
C ILE A 671 -16.55 55.12 -13.57
N ALA A 672 -15.65 55.13 -12.58
CA ALA A 672 -15.39 53.97 -11.74
C ALA A 672 -16.61 53.59 -10.88
N GLU A 673 -17.31 54.56 -10.31
CA GLU A 673 -18.54 54.34 -9.54
C GLU A 673 -19.66 53.74 -10.41
N SER A 674 -19.80 54.21 -11.66
CA SER A 674 -20.75 53.65 -12.62
C SER A 674 -20.42 52.19 -12.95
N ASN A 675 -19.15 51.89 -13.26
CA ASN A 675 -18.72 50.53 -13.60
C ASN A 675 -18.88 49.56 -12.41
N ILE A 676 -18.59 50.01 -11.19
CA ILE A 676 -18.78 49.20 -9.97
C ILE A 676 -20.26 48.91 -9.77
N THR A 677 -21.14 49.88 -9.97
CA THR A 677 -22.59 49.69 -9.85
C THR A 677 -23.13 48.74 -10.92
N GLU A 678 -22.63 48.83 -12.14
CA GLU A 678 -23.00 47.92 -13.23
C GLU A 678 -22.52 46.49 -12.94
N LEU A 679 -21.29 46.33 -12.44
CA LEU A 679 -20.74 45.04 -12.03
C LEU A 679 -21.50 44.44 -10.84
N ASP A 680 -21.89 45.25 -9.85
CA ASP A 680 -22.69 44.83 -8.70
C ASP A 680 -24.09 44.34 -9.11
N ASN A 681 -24.71 45.00 -10.10
CA ASN A 681 -25.96 44.57 -10.69
C ASN A 681 -25.80 43.27 -11.51
N GLU A 682 -24.72 43.12 -12.27
CA GLU A 682 -24.42 41.90 -13.03
C GLU A 682 -24.13 40.71 -12.10
N VAL A 683 -23.39 40.93 -11.02
CA VAL A 683 -23.13 39.93 -9.97
C VAL A 683 -24.43 39.55 -9.26
N SER A 684 -25.29 40.51 -8.92
CA SER A 684 -26.61 40.24 -8.32
C SER A 684 -27.56 39.49 -9.26
N LEU A 685 -27.42 39.66 -10.57
CA LEU A 685 -28.19 38.90 -11.58
C LEU A 685 -27.66 37.47 -11.77
N ARG A 686 -26.35 37.26 -11.63
CA ARG A 686 -25.71 35.92 -11.69
C ARG A 686 -25.83 35.13 -10.38
N VAL A 687 -26.16 35.77 -9.26
CA VAL A 687 -26.31 35.14 -7.94
C VAL A 687 -27.75 35.29 -7.45
N LYS A 688 -28.70 34.65 -8.13
CA LYS A 688 -30.02 34.44 -7.53
C LYS A 688 -29.98 33.16 -6.71
N GLN A 689 -30.21 33.29 -5.41
CA GLN A 689 -30.39 32.15 -4.49
C GLN A 689 -31.45 31.16 -5.01
N SER A 690 -32.45 31.63 -5.76
CA SER A 690 -33.46 30.78 -6.39
C SER A 690 -32.90 29.82 -7.45
N ASP A 691 -31.87 30.23 -8.19
CA ASP A 691 -31.30 29.40 -9.26
C ASP A 691 -30.35 28.36 -8.65
N TYR A 692 -29.62 28.75 -7.58
CA TYR A 692 -28.87 27.80 -6.75
C TYR A 692 -29.80 26.77 -6.07
N ASP A 693 -30.93 27.21 -5.52
CA ASP A 693 -31.88 26.30 -4.85
C ASP A 693 -32.57 25.37 -5.87
N VAL A 694 -32.87 25.83 -7.09
CA VAL A 694 -33.44 25.00 -8.17
C VAL A 694 -32.41 23.99 -8.70
N ASP A 695 -31.17 24.42 -8.94
CA ASP A 695 -30.09 23.52 -9.37
C ASP A 695 -29.76 22.52 -8.25
N MET A 696 -29.84 22.93 -6.99
CA MET A 696 -29.62 22.07 -5.84
C MET A 696 -30.77 21.09 -5.63
N ASP A 697 -32.01 21.47 -5.93
CA ASP A 697 -33.18 20.58 -5.93
C ASP A 697 -33.11 19.58 -7.09
N ASP A 698 -32.69 19.99 -8.30
CA ASP A 698 -32.46 19.08 -9.43
C ASP A 698 -31.31 18.11 -9.14
N LEU A 699 -30.19 18.61 -8.60
CA LEU A 699 -29.08 17.77 -8.14
C LEU A 699 -29.52 16.82 -7.03
N THR A 700 -30.36 17.27 -6.09
CA THR A 700 -30.90 16.43 -5.02
C THR A 700 -31.82 15.34 -5.60
N SER A 701 -32.62 15.65 -6.62
CA SER A 701 -33.50 14.70 -7.30
C SER A 701 -32.72 13.66 -8.12
N ARG A 702 -31.70 14.11 -8.87
CA ARG A 702 -30.79 13.25 -9.63
C ARG A 702 -29.90 12.42 -8.72
N MET A 703 -29.43 12.98 -7.60
CA MET A 703 -28.68 12.27 -6.58
C MET A 703 -29.55 11.26 -5.86
N SER A 704 -30.82 11.56 -5.59
CA SER A 704 -31.77 10.58 -5.01
C SER A 704 -32.07 9.44 -5.99
N SER A 705 -32.16 9.75 -7.28
CA SER A 705 -32.33 8.74 -8.35
C SER A 705 -31.08 7.89 -8.53
N ALA A 706 -29.90 8.51 -8.49
CA ALA A 706 -28.61 7.84 -8.55
C ALA A 706 -28.35 7.00 -7.28
N GLU A 707 -28.66 7.51 -6.09
CA GLU A 707 -28.63 6.75 -4.82
C GLU A 707 -29.58 5.56 -4.90
N SER A 708 -30.78 5.73 -5.45
CA SER A 708 -31.72 4.63 -5.64
C SER A 708 -31.17 3.60 -6.64
N SER A 709 -30.60 4.02 -7.77
CA SER A 709 -29.97 3.13 -8.75
C SER A 709 -28.71 2.46 -8.20
N ILE A 710 -27.88 3.15 -7.42
CA ILE A 710 -26.70 2.61 -6.74
C ILE A 710 -27.12 1.64 -5.65
N THR A 711 -28.19 1.92 -4.92
CA THR A 711 -28.75 1.00 -3.92
C THR A 711 -29.32 -0.23 -4.61
N ILE A 712 -30.09 -0.07 -5.70
CA ILE A 712 -30.58 -1.19 -6.52
C ILE A 712 -29.41 -1.98 -7.12
N HIS A 713 -28.36 -1.32 -7.60
CA HIS A 713 -27.16 -1.98 -8.11
C HIS A 713 -26.36 -2.64 -6.99
N ALA A 714 -26.27 -2.04 -5.81
CA ALA A 714 -25.62 -2.61 -4.63
C ALA A 714 -26.39 -3.83 -4.13
N ASP A 715 -27.71 -3.77 -4.10
CA ASP A 715 -28.60 -4.89 -3.79
C ASP A 715 -28.53 -5.95 -4.89
N GLN A 716 -28.41 -5.57 -6.17
CA GLN A 716 -28.21 -6.51 -7.29
C GLN A 716 -26.80 -7.11 -7.30
N ILE A 717 -25.77 -6.37 -6.87
CA ILE A 717 -24.39 -6.83 -6.71
C ILE A 717 -24.35 -7.76 -5.50
N GLN A 718 -24.93 -7.38 -4.37
CA GLN A 718 -25.08 -8.21 -3.19
C GLN A 718 -25.88 -9.48 -3.53
N GLN A 719 -26.98 -9.36 -4.27
CA GLN A 719 -27.72 -10.53 -4.78
C GLN A 719 -26.91 -11.33 -5.80
N ARG A 720 -26.06 -10.75 -6.67
CA ARG A 720 -25.20 -11.51 -7.60
C ARG A 720 -24.00 -12.16 -6.88
N VAL A 721 -23.51 -11.52 -5.82
CA VAL A 721 -22.48 -12.03 -4.90
C VAL A 721 -23.05 -13.17 -4.05
N GLU A 722 -24.30 -13.04 -3.59
CA GLU A 722 -25.04 -14.09 -2.86
C GLU A 722 -25.54 -15.20 -3.80
N LYS A 723 -25.89 -14.91 -5.06
CA LYS A 723 -26.46 -15.89 -6.00
C LYS A 723 -25.41 -16.77 -6.69
N ASN A 724 -24.12 -16.55 -6.46
CA ASN A 724 -23.03 -17.37 -7.01
C ASN A 724 -22.11 -18.04 -5.96
N ASN A 725 -22.42 -17.99 -4.65
CA ASN A 725 -21.65 -18.67 -3.58
C ASN A 725 -20.11 -18.50 -3.66
N VAL A 726 -19.59 -17.38 -4.20
CA VAL A 726 -18.14 -17.15 -4.26
C VAL A 726 -17.71 -16.37 -3.02
N ILE A 727 -17.65 -17.03 -1.87
CA ILE A 727 -16.84 -16.57 -0.75
C ILE A 727 -15.68 -17.56 -0.64
N SER A 728 -14.56 -17.22 -1.25
CA SER A 728 -13.26 -17.78 -0.88
C SER A 728 -12.38 -16.63 -0.40
N SER A 729 -12.28 -16.42 0.91
CA SER A 729 -11.26 -15.50 1.44
C SER A 729 -9.91 -16.21 1.36
N ILE A 730 -9.03 -15.71 0.48
CA ILE A 730 -7.64 -16.16 0.35
C ILE A 730 -6.77 -15.20 1.16
N ASN A 731 -6.25 -15.65 2.30
CA ASN A 731 -5.34 -14.87 3.14
C ASN A 731 -3.91 -15.41 2.98
N GLN A 732 -3.01 -14.60 2.41
CA GLN A 732 -1.61 -14.96 2.17
C GLN A 732 -0.68 -14.15 3.08
N THR A 733 0.19 -14.86 3.80
CA THR A 733 1.35 -14.31 4.50
C THR A 733 2.62 -14.88 3.88
N ALA A 734 3.79 -14.36 4.25
CA ALA A 734 5.08 -14.90 3.79
C ALA A 734 5.30 -16.37 4.21
N GLU A 735 4.50 -16.88 5.15
CA GLU A 735 4.67 -18.19 5.78
C GLU A 735 3.52 -19.16 5.46
N GLN A 736 2.31 -18.67 5.16
CA GLN A 736 1.13 -19.52 4.93
C GLN A 736 0.11 -18.88 3.97
N VAL A 737 -0.59 -19.75 3.22
CA VAL A 737 -1.82 -19.43 2.46
C VAL A 737 -3.02 -20.15 3.07
N GLN A 738 -4.03 -19.39 3.53
CA GLN A 738 -5.29 -19.90 4.06
C GLN A 738 -6.43 -19.61 3.10
N ILE A 739 -7.16 -20.64 2.65
CA ILE A 739 -8.30 -20.55 1.73
C ILE A 739 -9.55 -21.04 2.46
N GLN A 740 -10.51 -20.16 2.72
CA GLN A 740 -11.78 -20.51 3.35
C GLN A 740 -12.92 -20.34 2.35
N ALA A 741 -13.44 -21.46 1.82
CA ALA A 741 -14.52 -21.49 0.84
C ALA A 741 -15.41 -22.73 1.01
N GLU A 742 -16.70 -22.64 0.64
CA GLU A 742 -17.62 -23.80 0.66
C GLU A 742 -17.21 -24.91 -0.32
N LYS A 743 -16.58 -24.56 -1.45
CA LYS A 743 -16.08 -25.51 -2.45
C LYS A 743 -14.77 -25.02 -3.05
N ILE A 744 -13.73 -25.85 -2.97
CA ILE A 744 -12.40 -25.57 -3.55
C ILE A 744 -12.14 -26.57 -4.67
N ALA A 745 -11.97 -26.10 -5.90
CA ALA A 745 -11.64 -26.93 -7.06
C ALA A 745 -10.16 -26.76 -7.43
N LEU A 746 -9.33 -27.72 -7.04
CA LEU A 746 -7.92 -27.79 -7.41
C LEU A 746 -7.79 -28.67 -8.66
N ASN A 747 -7.44 -28.08 -9.81
CA ASN A 747 -7.29 -28.81 -11.07
C ASN A 747 -5.80 -29.02 -11.38
N GLY A 748 -5.25 -30.16 -10.94
CA GLY A 748 -3.82 -30.50 -11.07
C GLY A 748 -3.39 -31.64 -10.13
N TYR A 749 -2.12 -32.06 -10.19
CA TYR A 749 -1.55 -33.06 -9.27
C TYR A 749 -1.25 -32.40 -7.91
N VAL A 750 -1.85 -32.92 -6.84
CA VAL A 750 -1.65 -32.42 -5.46
C VAL A 750 -0.95 -33.49 -4.64
N GLU A 751 0.27 -33.22 -4.20
CA GLU A 751 1.07 -34.14 -3.38
C GLU A 751 1.05 -33.73 -1.90
N ALA A 752 0.41 -34.54 -1.04
CA ALA A 752 0.48 -34.39 0.40
C ALA A 752 1.63 -35.27 0.95
N LYS A 753 2.71 -34.64 1.41
CA LYS A 753 3.95 -35.34 1.83
C LYS A 753 3.80 -36.20 3.10
N HIS A 754 2.73 -36.03 3.89
CA HIS A 754 2.52 -36.80 5.13
C HIS A 754 1.03 -36.95 5.47
N ILE A 755 0.61 -38.11 6.01
CA ILE A 755 -0.81 -38.40 6.30
C ILE A 755 -1.34 -37.67 7.56
N LYS A 756 -0.47 -37.37 8.54
CA LYS A 756 -0.86 -36.56 9.73
C LYS A 756 -1.20 -35.10 9.39
N SER A 757 -0.81 -34.62 8.21
CA SER A 757 -1.19 -33.29 7.69
C SER A 757 -2.67 -33.23 7.25
N LEU A 758 -3.37 -34.37 7.24
CA LEU A 758 -4.76 -34.52 6.84
C LEU A 758 -5.70 -34.76 8.05
N ASN A 759 -5.25 -34.49 9.28
CA ASN A 759 -6.09 -34.61 10.48
C ASN A 759 -7.39 -33.79 10.33
N GLY A 760 -8.54 -34.45 10.46
CA GLY A 760 -9.86 -33.84 10.25
C GLY A 760 -10.36 -33.88 8.81
N LEU A 761 -9.60 -34.47 7.87
CA LEU A 761 -10.08 -34.70 6.50
C LEU A 761 -11.27 -35.67 6.55
N ASN A 762 -12.43 -35.18 6.10
CA ASN A 762 -13.65 -35.96 5.97
C ASN A 762 -14.22 -35.76 4.56
N VAL A 763 -14.05 -36.76 3.70
CA VAL A 763 -14.62 -36.76 2.36
C VAL A 763 -15.98 -37.46 2.41
N ASN A 764 -17.04 -36.69 2.64
CA ASN A 764 -18.45 -37.14 2.63
C ASN A 764 -18.71 -38.39 3.49
N ASN A 765 -18.06 -38.49 4.65
CA ASN A 765 -18.08 -39.64 5.56
C ASN A 765 -17.54 -40.96 4.97
N ASN A 766 -16.98 -40.93 3.77
CA ASN A 766 -16.43 -42.09 3.06
C ASN A 766 -14.92 -42.23 3.25
N PHE A 767 -14.21 -41.15 3.56
CA PHE A 767 -12.81 -41.18 3.97
C PHE A 767 -12.62 -40.21 5.13
N ILE A 768 -12.31 -40.71 6.32
CA ILE A 768 -12.16 -39.90 7.54
C ILE A 768 -10.79 -40.18 8.16
N VAL A 769 -10.03 -39.12 8.48
CA VAL A 769 -8.82 -39.21 9.30
C VAL A 769 -9.10 -38.62 10.68
N ASP A 770 -9.04 -39.44 11.72
CA ASP A 770 -9.29 -38.99 13.09
C ASP A 770 -8.07 -38.27 13.71
N VAL A 771 -8.26 -37.70 14.90
CA VAL A 771 -7.23 -36.94 15.63
C VAL A 771 -5.99 -37.76 16.01
N ASN A 772 -6.09 -39.09 15.99
CA ASN A 772 -5.00 -40.02 16.27
C ASN A 772 -4.31 -40.49 14.97
N GLY A 773 -4.79 -40.04 13.80
CA GLY A 773 -4.28 -40.42 12.49
C GLY A 773 -4.83 -41.75 11.97
N ASN A 774 -5.89 -42.30 12.57
CA ASN A 774 -6.54 -43.50 12.05
C ASN A 774 -7.42 -43.13 10.84
N VAL A 775 -7.39 -43.98 9.81
CA VAL A 775 -8.15 -43.77 8.58
C VAL A 775 -9.35 -44.70 8.55
N THR A 776 -10.54 -44.12 8.38
CA THR A 776 -11.79 -44.86 8.15
C THR A 776 -12.22 -44.68 6.71
N PHE A 777 -12.35 -45.79 5.98
CA PHE A 777 -12.92 -45.82 4.64
C PHE A 777 -14.35 -46.42 4.70
N LYS A 778 -15.32 -45.80 4.05
CA LYS A 778 -16.64 -46.40 3.77
C LYS A 778 -16.80 -46.51 2.25
N GLY A 779 -17.06 -47.73 1.76
CA GLY A 779 -17.16 -48.04 0.33
C GLY A 779 -16.19 -49.15 -0.10
N ASN A 780 -15.94 -49.26 -1.41
CA ASN A 780 -15.00 -50.22 -2.00
C ASN A 780 -13.57 -49.65 -1.99
N LEU A 781 -12.58 -50.47 -1.63
CA LEU A 781 -11.16 -50.15 -1.76
C LEU A 781 -10.58 -50.99 -2.91
N GLU A 782 -10.32 -50.36 -4.06
CA GLU A 782 -9.84 -51.03 -5.28
C GLU A 782 -8.38 -50.63 -5.58
N GLY A 783 -7.56 -51.57 -6.07
CA GLY A 783 -6.17 -51.33 -6.49
C GLY A 783 -5.14 -51.17 -5.35
N ALA A 784 -5.51 -51.43 -4.10
CA ALA A 784 -4.57 -51.39 -2.98
C ALA A 784 -3.57 -52.55 -3.05
N THR A 785 -2.27 -52.23 -3.13
CA THR A 785 -1.17 -53.23 -3.08
C THR A 785 -0.42 -53.07 -1.75
N GLY A 786 -0.30 -54.13 -0.94
CA GLY A 786 0.42 -54.08 0.34
C GLY A 786 -0.01 -55.12 1.38
N THR A 787 0.58 -55.05 2.58
CA THR A 787 0.31 -55.95 3.71
C THR A 787 -0.59 -55.28 4.76
N PHE A 788 -1.79 -55.81 5.00
CA PHE A 788 -2.65 -55.40 6.11
C PHE A 788 -2.29 -56.19 7.37
N ASN A 789 -1.94 -55.49 8.45
CA ASN A 789 -1.65 -56.11 9.76
C ASN A 789 -2.73 -55.73 10.78
N GLY A 790 -3.09 -56.64 11.68
CA GLY A 790 -4.08 -56.40 12.74
C GLY A 790 -5.38 -57.20 12.58
N LYS A 791 -6.44 -56.80 13.30
CA LYS A 791 -7.74 -57.49 13.29
C LYS A 791 -8.63 -56.93 12.18
N ILE A 792 -8.94 -57.75 11.17
CA ILE A 792 -9.96 -57.46 10.15
C ILE A 792 -11.30 -58.02 10.64
N THR A 793 -12.35 -57.20 10.65
CA THR A 793 -13.71 -57.63 11.01
C THR A 793 -14.62 -57.33 9.82
N SER A 794 -15.16 -58.37 9.18
CA SER A 794 -16.10 -58.27 8.06
C SER A 794 -17.27 -59.25 8.26
N SER A 795 -18.43 -58.94 7.68
CA SER A 795 -19.54 -59.91 7.59
C SER A 795 -19.25 -61.00 6.56
N ASP A 796 -18.68 -60.61 5.42
CA ASP A 796 -18.22 -61.50 4.34
C ASP A 796 -16.82 -61.09 3.88
N LEU A 797 -15.89 -62.05 3.74
CA LEU A 797 -14.57 -61.82 3.16
C LEU A 797 -14.44 -62.69 1.91
N ILE A 798 -14.44 -62.08 0.73
CA ILE A 798 -14.34 -62.75 -0.57
C ILE A 798 -12.94 -62.53 -1.14
N LEU A 799 -12.26 -63.60 -1.57
CA LEU A 799 -10.92 -63.56 -2.16
C LEU A 799 -10.96 -64.22 -3.54
N GLU A 800 -10.91 -63.43 -4.60
CA GLU A 800 -10.94 -63.90 -6.00
C GLU A 800 -9.74 -63.34 -6.77
N PRO A 801 -9.19 -64.09 -7.74
CA PRO A 801 -8.14 -63.57 -8.61
C PRO A 801 -8.70 -62.53 -9.59
N GLU A 802 -7.95 -61.45 -9.85
CA GLU A 802 -8.35 -60.32 -10.70
C GLU A 802 -8.55 -60.71 -12.18
N GLU A 803 -7.84 -61.74 -12.65
CA GLU A 803 -8.03 -62.33 -13.99
C GLU A 803 -8.20 -63.84 -13.92
N TYR A 804 -9.18 -64.35 -14.66
CA TYR A 804 -9.49 -65.78 -14.76
C TYR A 804 -8.41 -66.52 -15.56
N HIS A 805 -7.37 -66.98 -14.87
CA HIS A 805 -6.38 -67.90 -15.42
C HIS A 805 -6.53 -69.27 -14.73
N PRO A 806 -6.49 -70.40 -15.46
CA PRO A 806 -6.80 -71.74 -14.94
C PRO A 806 -5.82 -72.27 -13.87
N LEU A 807 -4.84 -71.47 -13.46
CA LEU A 807 -3.87 -71.77 -12.40
C LEU A 807 -3.85 -70.70 -11.28
N SER A 808 -4.71 -69.68 -11.36
CA SER A 808 -4.82 -68.65 -10.34
C SER A 808 -5.72 -69.14 -9.21
N GLY A 809 -5.14 -69.40 -8.05
CA GLY A 809 -5.87 -69.72 -6.83
C GLY A 809 -5.72 -68.60 -5.80
N SER A 810 -6.83 -68.15 -5.23
CA SER A 810 -6.82 -67.36 -4.01
C SER A 810 -6.54 -68.29 -2.83
N SER A 811 -5.55 -67.97 -2.00
CA SER A 811 -5.23 -68.79 -0.81
C SER A 811 -5.04 -67.92 0.43
N ILE A 812 -5.57 -68.38 1.57
CA ILE A 812 -5.25 -67.84 2.89
C ILE A 812 -4.19 -68.76 3.50
N LEU A 813 -2.96 -68.25 3.64
CA LEU A 813 -1.84 -69.03 4.17
C LEU A 813 -1.65 -68.73 5.67
N PHE A 814 -1.75 -69.75 6.52
CA PHE A 814 -1.44 -69.63 7.94
C PHE A 814 -0.01 -70.17 8.18
N PRO A 815 0.98 -69.32 8.53
CA PRO A 815 2.34 -69.80 8.73
C PRO A 815 2.40 -70.71 9.96
N SER A 816 2.74 -71.98 9.75
CA SER A 816 3.11 -72.90 10.83
C SER A 816 4.61 -73.14 10.79
N GLY A 817 5.31 -72.79 11.85
CA GLY A 817 6.77 -72.87 11.88
C GLY A 817 7.39 -72.19 13.09
N TRP A 818 8.68 -72.43 13.30
CA TRP A 818 9.44 -71.75 14.33
C TRP A 818 9.66 -70.29 13.95
N ALA A 819 9.28 -69.38 14.83
CA ALA A 819 9.57 -67.95 14.72
C ALA A 819 10.35 -67.48 15.94
N THR A 820 11.20 -66.48 15.74
CA THR A 820 12.07 -65.95 16.79
C THR A 820 11.78 -64.47 16.97
N GLN A 821 11.33 -64.08 18.16
CA GLN A 821 11.14 -62.68 18.55
C GLN A 821 11.80 -62.46 19.91
N GLY A 822 12.64 -61.42 20.01
CA GLY A 822 13.41 -61.16 21.24
C GLY A 822 14.46 -62.21 21.58
N GLY A 823 14.82 -63.10 20.64
CA GLY A 823 15.84 -64.14 20.84
C GLY A 823 15.32 -65.49 21.30
N GLU A 824 14.03 -65.64 21.59
CA GLU A 824 13.40 -66.94 21.89
C GLU A 824 12.65 -67.50 20.68
N SER A 825 12.83 -68.80 20.39
CA SER A 825 12.16 -69.50 19.30
C SER A 825 10.87 -70.16 19.79
N TYR A 826 9.74 -69.76 19.25
CA TYR A 826 8.43 -70.36 19.51
C TYR A 826 7.84 -70.93 18.23
N TYR A 827 7.19 -72.09 18.35
CA TYR A 827 6.48 -72.71 17.23
C TYR A 827 5.10 -72.07 17.09
N ILE A 828 4.88 -71.31 16.03
CA ILE A 828 3.58 -70.72 15.73
C ILE A 828 2.72 -71.81 15.08
N ASN A 829 1.58 -72.14 15.68
CA ASN A 829 0.54 -72.93 15.02
C ASN A 829 -0.48 -71.98 14.40
N GLY A 830 -0.55 -71.98 13.07
CA GLY A 830 -1.62 -71.32 12.34
C GLY A 830 -2.93 -72.08 12.51
N ASN A 831 -3.74 -71.71 13.51
CA ASN A 831 -5.04 -72.35 13.77
C ASN A 831 -6.17 -71.47 13.21
N ILE A 832 -7.07 -72.07 12.42
CA ILE A 832 -8.36 -71.48 12.05
C ILE A 832 -9.37 -71.83 13.15
N ALA A 833 -9.85 -70.83 13.90
CA ALA A 833 -10.94 -70.99 14.87
C ALA A 833 -12.22 -70.34 14.33
N LEU A 834 -13.10 -71.12 13.72
CA LEU A 834 -14.40 -70.66 13.24
C LEU A 834 -15.46 -71.00 14.29
N THR A 835 -16.00 -69.98 14.96
CA THR A 835 -17.09 -70.11 15.93
C THR A 835 -18.32 -69.45 15.35
N SER A 836 -19.21 -70.25 14.74
CA SER A 836 -20.56 -69.81 14.39
C SER A 836 -21.53 -70.31 15.45
N SER A 837 -22.58 -69.53 15.76
CA SER A 837 -23.63 -69.96 16.68
C SER A 837 -24.47 -71.13 16.15
N GLU A 838 -24.29 -71.50 14.88
CA GLU A 838 -25.03 -72.59 14.19
C GLU A 838 -24.15 -73.80 13.81
N GLY A 839 -22.84 -73.77 14.04
CA GLY A 839 -21.98 -74.96 13.98
C GLY A 839 -21.73 -75.59 12.59
N VAL A 840 -21.87 -74.83 11.51
CA VAL A 840 -21.65 -75.31 10.12
C VAL A 840 -20.51 -74.52 9.43
N LEU A 841 -19.64 -75.24 8.71
CA LEU A 841 -18.63 -74.72 7.78
C LEU A 841 -18.97 -75.23 6.36
N SER A 842 -19.28 -74.31 5.43
CA SER A 842 -19.55 -74.62 4.02
C SER A 842 -18.40 -74.14 3.13
N ILE A 843 -17.93 -74.98 2.19
CA ILE A 843 -16.90 -74.66 1.19
C ILE A 843 -17.49 -74.99 -0.18
N GLU A 844 -17.76 -73.97 -1.01
CA GLU A 844 -18.34 -74.11 -2.36
C GLU A 844 -17.37 -73.59 -3.42
N GLY A 845 -17.15 -74.36 -4.49
CA GLY A 845 -16.50 -73.87 -5.71
C GLY A 845 -17.56 -73.57 -6.77
N ARG A 846 -17.49 -72.42 -7.45
CA ARG A 846 -18.38 -72.09 -8.59
C ARG A 846 -17.56 -71.52 -9.73
N ASN A 847 -17.90 -71.87 -10.97
CA ASN A 847 -17.43 -71.16 -12.16
C ASN A 847 -18.28 -69.90 -12.39
N GLY A 848 -17.72 -68.91 -13.09
CA GLY A 848 -18.37 -67.62 -13.36
C GLY A 848 -19.66 -67.66 -14.21
N ASP A 849 -20.08 -68.83 -14.70
CA ASP A 849 -21.35 -69.05 -15.40
C ASP A 849 -22.45 -69.65 -14.50
N GLY A 850 -22.17 -69.82 -13.20
CA GLY A 850 -23.11 -70.36 -12.23
C GLY A 850 -23.17 -71.89 -12.16
N THR A 851 -22.22 -72.61 -12.78
CA THR A 851 -22.07 -74.06 -12.60
C THR A 851 -21.07 -74.40 -11.47
N GLU A 852 -21.39 -75.40 -10.64
CA GLU A 852 -20.59 -75.81 -9.47
C GLU A 852 -19.26 -76.47 -9.87
N LEU A 853 -18.16 -76.10 -9.19
CA LEU A 853 -16.91 -76.86 -9.17
C LEU A 853 -16.96 -77.86 -8.01
N GLY A 854 -16.85 -79.14 -8.34
CA GLY A 854 -16.58 -80.21 -7.39
C GLY A 854 -15.10 -80.23 -7.00
N TYR A 855 -14.86 -80.66 -5.75
CA TYR A 855 -13.61 -81.12 -5.11
C TYR A 855 -12.97 -80.20 -4.06
N VAL A 856 -12.86 -80.71 -2.83
CA VAL A 856 -12.07 -80.14 -1.71
C VAL A 856 -10.87 -81.05 -1.42
N HIS A 857 -9.65 -80.53 -1.52
CA HIS A 857 -8.40 -81.31 -1.35
C HIS A 857 -7.83 -81.15 0.07
N ILE A 858 -7.69 -82.26 0.81
CA ILE A 858 -7.19 -82.24 2.19
C ILE A 858 -5.80 -82.89 2.25
N GLN A 859 -4.78 -82.07 2.51
CA GLN A 859 -3.36 -82.50 2.56
C GLN A 859 -2.83 -82.69 4.01
N SER A 860 -3.65 -82.45 5.04
CA SER A 860 -3.31 -82.64 6.47
C SER A 860 -4.58 -82.95 7.28
N PRO A 861 -4.50 -83.55 8.50
CA PRO A 861 -5.70 -83.96 9.24
C PRO A 861 -6.66 -82.80 9.53
N LEU A 862 -7.94 -82.95 9.15
CA LEU A 862 -8.97 -81.94 9.35
C LEU A 862 -9.88 -82.34 10.52
N TRP A 863 -10.01 -81.46 11.53
CA TRP A 863 -10.85 -81.66 12.71
C TRP A 863 -12.01 -80.66 12.70
N VAL A 864 -13.24 -81.16 12.58
CA VAL A 864 -14.46 -80.34 12.55
C VAL A 864 -15.31 -80.64 13.78
N ASN A 865 -15.41 -79.69 14.71
CA ASN A 865 -16.32 -79.77 15.86
C ASN A 865 -17.72 -79.27 15.45
N GLY A 866 -18.37 -80.01 14.56
CA GLY A 866 -19.67 -79.67 13.96
C GLY A 866 -19.97 -80.52 12.72
N TYR A 867 -20.95 -80.09 11.93
CA TYR A 867 -21.27 -80.70 10.63
C TYR A 867 -20.36 -80.11 9.53
N LEU A 868 -19.86 -80.97 8.65
CA LEU A 868 -19.10 -80.59 7.47
C LEU A 868 -19.97 -80.89 6.24
N ASP A 869 -20.46 -79.83 5.59
CA ASP A 869 -21.29 -79.96 4.39
C ASP A 869 -20.45 -79.56 3.16
N VAL A 870 -20.36 -80.47 2.19
CA VAL A 870 -19.50 -80.32 1.00
C VAL A 870 -20.33 -80.66 -0.23
N ASN A 871 -20.65 -79.64 -1.04
CA ASN A 871 -21.25 -79.85 -2.36
C ASN A 871 -20.16 -80.20 -3.38
N GLY A 872 -19.72 -81.47 -3.36
CA GLY A 872 -18.64 -82.02 -4.18
C GLY A 872 -18.05 -83.31 -3.57
N SER A 873 -16.96 -83.84 -4.14
CA SER A 873 -16.25 -85.00 -3.56
C SER A 873 -15.06 -84.54 -2.69
N ILE A 874 -14.74 -85.26 -1.61
CA ILE A 874 -13.56 -85.00 -0.78
C ILE A 874 -12.43 -85.95 -1.20
N GLU A 875 -11.25 -85.42 -1.55
CA GLU A 875 -10.04 -86.21 -1.75
C GLU A 875 -9.07 -86.00 -0.57
N SER A 876 -8.86 -87.06 0.21
CA SER A 876 -7.86 -87.11 1.27
C SER A 876 -6.70 -88.01 0.82
N ASN A 877 -5.55 -87.42 0.48
CA ASN A 877 -4.32 -88.16 0.14
C ASN A 877 -3.68 -88.79 1.40
N GLY A 878 -4.41 -89.69 2.08
CA GLY A 878 -3.95 -90.40 3.29
C GLY A 878 -4.08 -89.63 4.61
N SER A 879 -4.64 -88.42 4.63
CA SER A 879 -4.87 -87.64 5.86
C SER A 879 -6.29 -87.84 6.42
N PRO A 880 -6.47 -88.20 7.71
CA PRO A 880 -7.79 -88.47 8.27
C PRO A 880 -8.65 -87.21 8.42
N VAL A 881 -9.95 -87.34 8.12
CA VAL A 881 -10.98 -86.31 8.34
C VAL A 881 -11.84 -86.74 9.51
N HIS A 882 -11.81 -85.98 10.61
CA HIS A 882 -12.61 -86.22 11.80
C HIS A 882 -13.80 -85.26 11.79
N THR A 883 -14.97 -85.77 11.40
CA THR A 883 -16.27 -85.08 11.56
C THR A 883 -17.04 -85.76 12.68
N ALA A 884 -17.74 -84.98 13.49
CA ALA A 884 -18.58 -85.56 14.53
C ALA A 884 -19.87 -86.21 13.95
N ASN A 885 -20.37 -85.81 12.76
CA ASN A 885 -21.60 -86.36 12.14
C ASN A 885 -21.68 -86.18 10.58
N THR A 886 -21.99 -87.28 9.86
CA THR A 886 -22.44 -87.57 8.46
C THR A 886 -22.64 -86.49 7.36
N ALA A 887 -22.31 -86.87 6.09
CA ALA A 887 -22.67 -86.22 4.81
C ALA A 887 -23.38 -87.16 3.80
N ARG A 888 -24.16 -86.62 2.80
CA ARG A 888 -24.46 -87.11 1.39
C ARG A 888 -25.83 -86.58 0.80
N PRO A 889 -26.16 -86.69 -0.54
CA PRO A 889 -25.39 -86.51 -1.81
C PRO A 889 -26.21 -86.11 -3.10
N ALA A 890 -25.53 -85.96 -4.27
CA ALA A 890 -26.08 -86.20 -5.62
C ALA A 890 -26.45 -87.69 -5.85
N GLN A 891 -27.45 -87.94 -6.70
CA GLN A 891 -28.37 -89.09 -6.66
C GLN A 891 -27.75 -90.49 -6.86
N TYR A 892 -27.20 -91.05 -5.79
CA TYR A 892 -27.15 -92.49 -5.57
C TYR A 892 -28.53 -92.96 -5.17
N THR A 893 -29.23 -93.70 -6.04
CA THR A 893 -30.42 -94.43 -5.58
C THR A 893 -30.01 -95.81 -5.16
N ILE A 894 -30.11 -96.05 -3.86
CA ILE A 894 -29.74 -97.32 -3.24
C ILE A 894 -30.94 -98.25 -3.35
N TYR A 895 -30.79 -99.37 -4.07
CA TYR A 895 -31.86 -100.37 -4.18
C TYR A 895 -31.55 -101.58 -3.31
N GLY A 896 -32.44 -101.86 -2.35
CA GLY A 896 -32.40 -103.07 -1.54
C GLY A 896 -32.98 -104.27 -2.29
N LEU A 897 -32.19 -105.35 -2.36
CA LEU A 897 -32.58 -106.63 -2.94
C LEU A 897 -32.95 -107.63 -1.82
N ASN A 898 -34.04 -108.39 -1.96
CA ASN A 898 -34.51 -109.41 -1.00
C ASN A 898 -34.54 -110.80 -1.70
N PRO A 899 -34.12 -111.90 -1.05
CA PRO A 899 -33.89 -113.16 -1.73
C PRO A 899 -35.11 -113.91 -2.30
N ALA A 900 -34.88 -114.44 -3.51
CA ALA A 900 -35.26 -115.79 -3.87
C ALA A 900 -33.99 -116.69 -3.86
N ILE A 901 -34.19 -117.98 -3.65
CA ILE A 901 -33.12 -118.98 -3.38
C ILE A 901 -32.01 -118.90 -4.46
N ASN A 902 -30.78 -118.59 -4.02
CA ASN A 902 -29.52 -118.40 -4.77
C ASN A 902 -29.38 -117.22 -5.77
N ARG A 903 -30.40 -116.39 -6.01
CA ARG A 903 -30.30 -115.15 -6.83
C ARG A 903 -31.24 -114.06 -6.33
N MET A 904 -30.74 -112.82 -6.19
CA MET A 904 -31.58 -111.65 -5.95
C MET A 904 -31.72 -110.81 -7.23
N ARG A 905 -32.94 -110.44 -7.62
CA ARG A 905 -33.22 -109.64 -8.82
C ARG A 905 -34.16 -108.48 -8.54
N ARG A 906 -33.85 -107.27 -9.05
CA ARG A 906 -34.74 -106.10 -9.01
C ARG A 906 -34.79 -105.43 -10.37
N LYS A 907 -36.00 -105.21 -10.85
CA LYS A 907 -36.26 -104.32 -11.98
C LYS A 907 -36.24 -102.88 -11.51
N ILE A 908 -35.47 -102.04 -12.18
CA ILE A 908 -35.43 -100.61 -11.95
C ILE A 908 -35.96 -99.94 -13.21
N ASN A 909 -37.04 -99.19 -13.04
CA ASN A 909 -37.59 -98.38 -14.12
C ASN A 909 -36.90 -97.01 -14.12
N HIS A 910 -36.59 -96.52 -15.31
CA HIS A 910 -36.10 -95.17 -15.56
C HIS A 910 -36.76 -94.67 -16.86
N ASN A 911 -36.57 -93.42 -17.25
CA ASN A 911 -37.10 -92.92 -18.52
C ASN A 911 -36.06 -92.02 -19.18
N LEU A 912 -35.02 -92.64 -19.73
CA LEU A 912 -33.85 -91.90 -20.24
C LEU A 912 -33.91 -91.68 -21.76
N GLY A 913 -34.77 -92.43 -22.48
CA GLY A 913 -34.94 -92.29 -23.94
C GLY A 913 -33.78 -92.84 -24.77
N TYR A 914 -32.82 -93.53 -24.14
CA TYR A 914 -31.72 -94.26 -24.77
C TYR A 914 -31.36 -95.47 -23.89
N THR A 915 -30.84 -96.55 -24.46
CA THR A 915 -30.38 -97.72 -23.67
C THR A 915 -29.08 -97.38 -22.94
N PRO A 916 -29.06 -97.22 -21.61
CA PRO A 916 -27.87 -96.82 -20.88
C PRO A 916 -26.88 -97.97 -20.78
N ARG A 917 -25.58 -97.65 -20.62
CA ARG A 917 -24.63 -98.61 -20.06
C ARG A 917 -24.78 -98.58 -18.54
N VAL A 918 -25.12 -99.72 -17.95
CA VAL A 918 -25.39 -99.82 -16.52
C VAL A 918 -24.25 -100.56 -15.83
N ILE A 919 -23.70 -99.93 -14.79
CA ILE A 919 -22.65 -100.54 -13.96
C ILE A 919 -23.20 -100.67 -12.53
N PRO A 920 -23.54 -101.88 -12.08
CA PRO A 920 -23.94 -102.11 -10.70
C PRO A 920 -22.71 -102.16 -9.79
N VAL A 921 -22.74 -101.39 -8.70
CA VAL A 921 -21.70 -101.40 -7.66
C VAL A 921 -22.35 -101.83 -6.35
N ILE A 922 -21.76 -102.81 -5.68
CA ILE A 922 -22.33 -103.43 -4.48
C ILE A 922 -21.80 -102.73 -3.22
N ARG A 923 -22.68 -102.42 -2.27
CA ARG A 923 -22.32 -102.02 -0.90
C ARG A 923 -23.11 -102.83 0.14
N TRP A 924 -22.53 -102.96 1.33
CA TRP A 924 -23.02 -103.86 2.38
C TRP A 924 -23.33 -103.09 3.67
N GLN A 925 -24.52 -103.27 4.23
CA GLN A 925 -24.98 -102.56 5.42
C GLN A 925 -25.23 -103.57 6.55
N THR A 926 -24.19 -103.85 7.34
CA THR A 926 -24.26 -104.44 8.69
C THR A 926 -25.04 -105.75 8.86
N GLY A 927 -24.40 -106.85 8.43
CA GLY A 927 -24.75 -108.25 8.69
C GLY A 927 -23.83 -109.13 7.83
N SER A 928 -22.92 -109.88 8.46
CA SER A 928 -21.70 -110.41 7.81
C SER A 928 -21.96 -111.38 6.63
N VAL A 929 -21.94 -110.87 5.40
CA VAL A 929 -21.76 -111.68 4.19
C VAL A 929 -20.42 -111.28 3.55
N SER A 930 -19.54 -112.25 3.32
CA SER A 930 -18.21 -112.00 2.77
C SER A 930 -18.31 -111.76 1.25
N VAL A 931 -17.49 -110.85 0.71
CA VAL A 931 -17.39 -110.60 -0.75
C VAL A 931 -17.06 -111.89 -1.52
N ASN A 932 -16.37 -112.83 -0.88
CA ASN A 932 -16.04 -114.14 -1.45
C ASN A 932 -17.26 -115.06 -1.69
N ASP A 933 -18.43 -114.73 -1.13
CA ASP A 933 -19.67 -115.49 -1.27
C ASP A 933 -20.53 -115.03 -2.46
N ILE A 934 -20.15 -113.97 -3.17
CA ILE A 934 -20.79 -113.53 -4.42
C ILE A 934 -20.05 -114.11 -5.61
N ASN A 935 -20.80 -114.66 -6.58
CA ASN A 935 -20.24 -115.14 -7.83
C ASN A 935 -20.30 -114.08 -8.94
N LEU A 936 -21.41 -113.37 -9.06
CA LEU A 936 -21.64 -112.47 -10.19
C LEU A 936 -22.68 -111.41 -9.84
N VAL A 937 -22.37 -110.15 -10.17
CA VAL A 937 -23.35 -109.06 -10.20
C VAL A 937 -23.26 -108.38 -11.55
N TYR A 938 -24.40 -108.30 -12.21
CA TYR A 938 -24.51 -107.77 -13.56
C TYR A 938 -25.93 -107.30 -13.80
N THR A 939 -26.11 -106.54 -14.88
CA THR A 939 -27.42 -106.16 -15.37
C THR A 939 -27.80 -106.95 -16.60
N GLU A 940 -29.07 -107.28 -16.69
CA GLU A 940 -29.66 -107.93 -17.86
C GLU A 940 -30.97 -107.24 -18.23
N ASN A 941 -31.48 -107.51 -19.43
CA ASN A 941 -32.70 -106.88 -19.97
C ASN A 941 -32.65 -105.34 -19.98
N VAL A 942 -31.49 -104.74 -20.29
CA VAL A 942 -31.33 -103.28 -20.30
C VAL A 942 -32.04 -102.70 -21.54
N SER A 943 -33.01 -101.82 -21.29
CA SER A 943 -33.71 -100.98 -22.28
C SER A 943 -33.55 -99.49 -21.94
N ASP A 944 -34.08 -98.63 -22.80
CA ASP A 944 -34.16 -97.19 -22.57
C ASP A 944 -35.08 -96.75 -21.42
N THR A 945 -35.84 -97.70 -20.89
CA THR A 945 -36.92 -97.51 -19.92
C THR A 945 -36.78 -98.37 -18.66
N SER A 946 -35.96 -99.42 -18.67
CA SER A 946 -35.70 -100.23 -17.48
C SER A 946 -34.51 -101.16 -17.64
N PHE A 947 -34.01 -101.69 -16.52
CA PHE A 947 -33.11 -102.84 -16.51
C PHE A 947 -33.33 -103.70 -15.26
N ASP A 948 -32.89 -104.96 -15.32
CA ASP A 948 -32.86 -105.85 -14.18
C ASP A 948 -31.43 -105.94 -13.63
N ILE A 949 -31.26 -105.74 -12.32
CA ILE A 949 -30.02 -106.11 -11.63
C ILE A 949 -30.16 -107.52 -11.10
N VAL A 950 -29.15 -108.37 -11.34
CA VAL A 950 -29.06 -109.70 -10.74
C VAL A 950 -27.80 -109.82 -9.90
N VAL A 951 -27.98 -110.27 -8.65
CA VAL A 951 -26.92 -110.65 -7.72
C VAL A 951 -27.02 -112.15 -7.44
N ALA A 952 -25.99 -112.92 -7.78
CA ALA A 952 -25.92 -114.36 -7.57
C ALA A 952 -24.78 -114.74 -6.61
N GLY A 953 -25.08 -115.62 -5.64
CA GLY A 953 -24.14 -116.05 -4.61
C GLY A 953 -23.73 -117.53 -4.71
N LYS A 954 -22.68 -117.92 -3.97
CA LYS A 954 -22.26 -119.32 -3.73
C LYS A 954 -23.07 -120.00 -2.63
N ARG A 955 -23.83 -119.23 -1.84
CA ARG A 955 -24.72 -119.72 -0.78
C ARG A 955 -26.14 -119.14 -0.93
N ASN A 956 -27.09 -119.80 -0.30
CA ASN A 956 -28.45 -119.28 -0.18
C ASN A 956 -28.42 -118.02 0.69
N PHE A 957 -28.93 -116.92 0.15
CA PHE A 957 -29.18 -115.70 0.92
C PHE A 957 -30.41 -115.89 1.81
N SER A 958 -30.33 -115.51 3.09
CA SER A 958 -31.48 -115.56 4.02
C SER A 958 -32.36 -114.31 3.88
N SER A 959 -33.65 -114.40 4.23
CA SER A 959 -34.62 -113.29 4.08
C SER A 959 -34.29 -112.03 4.88
N SER A 960 -33.36 -112.11 5.84
CA SER A 960 -32.84 -110.97 6.60
C SER A 960 -31.56 -110.36 6.01
N GLU A 961 -30.99 -110.93 4.95
CA GLU A 961 -29.81 -110.39 4.26
C GLU A 961 -30.23 -109.46 3.12
N TYR A 962 -29.70 -108.24 3.14
CA TYR A 962 -29.91 -107.23 2.11
C TYR A 962 -28.57 -106.86 1.47
N VAL A 963 -28.56 -106.84 0.15
CA VAL A 963 -27.46 -106.28 -0.63
C VAL A 963 -27.95 -104.98 -1.23
N PHE A 964 -27.18 -103.92 -1.02
CA PHE A 964 -27.45 -102.65 -1.65
C PHE A 964 -26.65 -102.58 -2.92
N VAL A 965 -27.35 -102.38 -4.03
CA VAL A 965 -26.70 -102.13 -5.30
C VAL A 965 -26.95 -100.69 -5.68
N ASP A 966 -25.86 -99.95 -5.77
CA ASP A 966 -25.84 -98.64 -6.38
C ASP A 966 -25.76 -98.84 -7.88
N VAL A 967 -26.67 -98.19 -8.59
CA VAL A 967 -26.67 -98.20 -10.04
C VAL A 967 -26.13 -96.89 -10.55
N ILE A 968 -25.07 -96.97 -11.34
CA ILE A 968 -24.64 -95.86 -12.17
C ILE A 968 -25.18 -96.12 -13.58
N MET A 969 -26.11 -95.28 -14.01
CA MET A 969 -26.60 -95.25 -15.38
C MET A 969 -25.78 -94.23 -16.16
N MET A 970 -25.06 -94.70 -17.17
CA MET A 970 -24.29 -93.84 -18.07
C MET A 970 -25.00 -93.81 -19.42
N LYS A 971 -25.06 -92.64 -20.06
CA LYS A 971 -25.45 -92.54 -21.47
C LYS A 971 -24.43 -93.32 -22.31
N PRO A 972 -24.86 -94.16 -23.28
CA PRO A 972 -23.93 -94.99 -24.03
C PRO A 972 -22.89 -94.17 -24.78
#